data_AF-A0A2N5K0I9-F1
#
_entry.id   AF-A0A2N5K0I9-F1
#
_cell.length_a   1.000
_cell.length_b   1.000
_cell.length_c   1.000
_cell.angle_alpha   90.00
_cell.angle_beta   90.00
_cell.angle_gamma   90.00
#
_symmetry.space_group_name_H-M   'P 1'
#
loop_
_entity.id
_entity.type
_entity.pdbx_description
1 polymer ?
#
loop_
_entity_poly.entity_id
_entity_poly.type
_entity_poly.pdbx_seq_one_letter_code
_entity_poly.pdbx_strand_id
1 'polypeptide(L)'
;MTLTPAPNSRQVVPLPMVMEETGLSTRRAGQPHASTAATSDAMILSAAADLLRASLPAEFLDPFAPVEARDQAVAAVLRAAIADARMTGGILGRLSTDMDQLKQVFAQTIGWGPAQRYLDDPTITEVKIIGTTIMVQEIGSPFAVVNERFESEADVTSRAKLLADLLGVTLDANHPQQSLPLAHGTRMHVTIAPAVTNGTNVMIRRGRSYPWTLDDLLGRGAMDGPTADLLRLFCRAKASVLVIGSTGSGKTTFMESLANSWEGQPHILTIEDGVQEIKVRPNVPWTREQVNTTKDPNDFSLKAREALRQTPGLLLPGETRSYEAGAILSLLTSDHPTMTTIHALSATDGLERFASCAALPQSYMYANRRNDALRDTTSAFDVAVFVENLADTGRRVVSEIVLSRGVKEGIGGLLADTIPLVQHDIDADGNDVWIARARVQNDDLVWHDEDADHTPHHLRIKLRRARKARNAIKGTGPSVDGSAEAIKRAEGFLATSNGLRALEALRGAWNERRDERVLQVAHRAMALLSGSNSAAVAEWTTRNQFLTQKISSAINHSRWNVAAATLKAALDQLEIAAVIIPAGGWASVGRQVEMAKQVAKTAETVLSEARDLINSRQSRAALQRIDAVAHQMNLLELPMQYALMEARVLALRELVAIGDANAFSLESAEARLQGLKAIVDADAQHDGGAA
;
A
#
# COMPACT_ATOMS: atom_id res chain seq x y z
N MET A 1 -33.18 -41.03 29.64
CA MET A 1 -31.77 -41.42 29.83
C MET A 1 -30.93 -40.16 29.78
N THR A 2 -30.38 -39.82 30.94
CA THR A 2 -29.58 -38.63 31.22
C THR A 2 -28.29 -38.61 30.39
N LEU A 3 -28.12 -37.60 29.54
CA LEU A 3 -26.87 -37.31 28.85
C LEU A 3 -25.94 -36.57 29.81
N THR A 4 -24.87 -37.25 30.20
CA THR A 4 -23.67 -36.70 30.84
C THR A 4 -22.96 -35.72 29.91
N PRO A 5 -22.57 -34.51 30.37
CA PRO A 5 -21.71 -33.61 29.62
C PRO A 5 -20.24 -34.06 29.67
N ALA A 6 -19.52 -33.82 28.58
CA ALA A 6 -18.10 -34.13 28.35
C ALA A 6 -17.16 -33.34 29.30
N PRO A 7 -15.93 -33.82 29.54
CA PRO A 7 -15.07 -33.30 30.61
C PRO A 7 -14.42 -31.96 30.26
N ASN A 8 -14.25 -31.15 31.32
CA ASN A 8 -13.59 -29.85 31.37
C ASN A 8 -12.40 -29.68 30.41
N SER A 9 -12.51 -28.66 29.55
CA SER A 9 -11.37 -27.94 29.00
C SER A 9 -10.47 -27.48 30.15
N ARG A 10 -9.19 -27.88 30.14
CA ARG A 10 -8.17 -27.24 30.97
C ARG A 10 -8.23 -25.74 30.70
N GLN A 11 -8.59 -24.98 31.73
CA GLN A 11 -8.39 -23.53 31.77
C GLN A 11 -6.93 -23.26 31.43
N VAL A 12 -6.70 -22.71 30.23
CA VAL A 12 -5.49 -21.93 30.00
C VAL A 12 -5.68 -20.69 30.87
N VAL A 13 -5.05 -20.70 32.05
CA VAL A 13 -4.86 -19.48 32.82
C VAL A 13 -4.01 -18.58 31.93
N PRO A 14 -4.51 -17.43 31.46
CA PRO A 14 -3.64 -16.47 30.82
C PRO A 14 -2.66 -16.02 31.91
N LEU A 15 -1.36 -16.22 31.66
CA LEU A 15 -0.36 -15.45 32.38
C LEU A 15 -0.77 -13.98 32.21
N PRO A 16 -0.84 -13.19 33.31
CA PRO A 16 -1.30 -11.82 33.22
C PRO A 16 -0.44 -11.08 32.21
N MET A 17 -1.04 -10.74 31.07
CA MET A 17 -0.56 -9.62 30.28
C MET A 17 -0.72 -8.42 31.19
N VAL A 18 0.38 -7.97 31.78
CA VAL A 18 0.48 -6.58 32.20
C VAL A 18 0.39 -5.78 30.92
N MET A 19 -0.84 -5.38 30.60
CA MET A 19 -1.10 -4.31 29.65
C MET A 19 -0.44 -3.07 30.26
N GLU A 20 0.68 -2.61 29.70
CA GLU A 20 1.04 -1.23 29.89
C GLU A 20 -0.04 -0.39 29.20
N GLU A 21 -0.89 0.22 30.01
CA GLU A 21 -1.77 1.31 29.59
C GLU A 21 -0.90 2.40 28.94
N THR A 22 -0.84 2.44 27.61
CA THR A 22 -0.43 3.65 26.89
C THR A 22 -1.62 4.59 26.78
N GLY A 23 -2.15 4.98 27.94
CA GLY A 23 -3.00 6.14 28.06
C GLY A 23 -2.12 7.39 28.00
N LEU A 24 -2.44 8.32 27.10
CA LEU A 24 -2.00 9.70 27.14
C LEU A 24 -2.55 10.37 28.42
N SER A 25 -1.97 10.08 29.57
CA SER A 25 -1.98 10.96 30.74
C SER A 25 -1.00 10.44 31.80
N THR A 26 -0.15 11.34 32.28
CA THR A 26 0.79 11.18 33.40
C THR A 26 2.03 10.30 33.17
N ARG A 27 3.04 10.85 32.47
CA ARG A 27 4.44 10.51 32.78
C ARG A 27 5.17 11.76 33.26
N ARG A 28 5.56 11.71 34.54
CA ARG A 28 6.36 12.71 35.25
C ARG A 28 7.71 12.91 34.57
N ALA A 29 8.18 14.15 34.60
CA ALA A 29 9.51 14.58 34.20
C ALA A 29 10.61 13.68 34.80
N GLY A 30 11.39 13.04 33.92
CA GLY A 30 12.64 12.38 34.27
C GLY A 30 13.79 13.39 34.28
N GLN A 31 14.66 13.29 35.29
CA GLN A 31 15.87 14.10 35.45
C GLN A 31 16.89 13.88 34.31
N PRO A 32 17.76 14.86 34.01
CA PRO A 32 18.67 14.79 32.87
C PRO A 32 19.86 13.85 33.14
N HIS A 33 20.06 12.87 32.25
CA HIS A 33 21.27 12.05 32.20
C HIS A 33 22.44 12.85 31.57
N ALA A 34 23.62 12.71 32.15
CA ALA A 34 24.81 13.54 31.97
C ALA A 34 25.61 13.33 30.65
N SER A 35 24.95 13.15 29.50
CA SER A 35 25.63 13.14 28.18
C SER A 35 25.08 14.15 27.17
N THR A 36 24.19 15.04 27.58
CA THR A 36 23.54 16.05 26.70
C THR A 36 24.47 17.16 26.21
N ALA A 37 25.64 17.36 26.85
CA ALA A 37 26.49 18.52 26.59
C ALA A 37 27.19 18.50 25.21
N ALA A 38 27.48 17.32 24.64
CA ALA A 38 28.15 17.21 23.34
C ALA A 38 27.17 17.37 22.15
N THR A 39 25.93 16.94 22.32
CA THR A 39 24.86 17.06 21.30
C THR A 39 24.30 18.48 21.21
N SER A 40 24.56 19.34 22.20
CA SER A 40 24.13 20.75 22.22
C SER A 40 25.18 21.75 21.73
N ASP A 41 26.37 21.29 21.32
CA ASP A 41 27.42 22.18 20.82
C ASP A 41 27.08 22.63 19.39
N ALA A 42 26.75 23.92 19.23
CA ALA A 42 26.33 24.51 17.97
C ALA A 42 27.35 24.31 16.83
N MET A 43 28.66 24.27 17.14
CA MET A 43 29.69 24.03 16.12
C MET A 43 29.67 22.58 15.64
N ILE A 44 29.44 21.62 16.54
CA ILE A 44 29.35 20.19 16.21
C ILE A 44 28.10 19.93 15.38
N LEU A 45 26.95 20.49 15.78
CA LEU A 45 25.70 20.36 15.03
C LEU A 45 25.81 21.00 13.64
N SER A 46 26.45 22.17 13.51
CA SER A 46 26.69 22.79 12.20
C SER A 46 27.53 21.89 11.28
N ALA A 47 28.64 21.35 11.79
CA ALA A 47 29.49 20.46 10.99
C ALA A 47 28.78 19.14 10.62
N ALA A 48 27.97 18.59 11.51
CA ALA A 48 27.15 17.42 11.22
C ALA A 48 26.08 17.73 10.16
N ALA A 49 25.46 18.91 10.23
CA ALA A 49 24.47 19.35 9.25
C ALA A 49 25.09 19.46 7.84
N ASP A 50 26.25 20.10 7.72
CA ASP A 50 26.95 20.27 6.44
C ASP A 50 27.37 18.92 5.83
N LEU A 51 27.88 18.01 6.66
CA LEU A 51 28.24 16.66 6.24
C LEU A 51 27.02 15.87 5.75
N LEU A 52 25.95 15.83 6.54
CA LEU A 52 24.74 15.11 6.18
C LEU A 52 24.11 15.68 4.91
N ARG A 53 24.10 17.01 4.77
CA ARG A 53 23.63 17.71 3.57
C ARG A 53 24.42 17.30 2.32
N ALA A 54 25.73 17.16 2.43
CA ALA A 54 26.59 16.81 1.30
C ALA A 54 26.55 15.31 0.94
N SER A 55 26.19 14.44 1.90
CA SER A 55 26.40 13.00 1.77
C SER A 55 25.12 12.18 1.69
N LEU A 56 23.99 12.68 2.21
CA LEU A 56 22.74 11.94 2.17
C LEU A 56 22.06 12.06 0.80
N PRO A 57 21.53 10.94 0.27
CA PRO A 57 20.58 10.95 -0.84
C PRO A 57 19.41 11.92 -0.58
N ALA A 58 19.01 12.66 -1.61
CA ALA A 58 17.92 13.64 -1.52
C ALA A 58 16.58 13.03 -1.09
N GLU A 59 16.33 11.76 -1.41
CA GLU A 59 15.14 11.01 -0.97
C GLU A 59 15.02 10.87 0.56
N PHE A 60 16.15 10.87 1.27
CA PHE A 60 16.18 10.81 2.75
C PHE A 60 15.97 12.17 3.43
N LEU A 61 15.87 13.25 2.64
CA LEU A 61 15.45 14.56 3.13
C LEU A 61 13.92 14.67 3.24
N ASP A 62 13.18 13.71 2.67
CA ASP A 62 11.74 13.62 2.86
C ASP A 62 11.41 13.45 4.35
N PRO A 63 10.53 14.30 4.93
CA PRO A 63 10.08 14.17 6.31
C PRO A 63 9.58 12.76 6.66
N PHE A 64 8.93 12.07 5.71
CA PHE A 64 8.40 10.71 5.85
C PHE A 64 9.23 9.63 5.14
N ALA A 65 10.52 9.90 4.87
CA ALA A 65 11.43 8.90 4.32
C ALA A 65 11.39 7.58 5.13
N PRO A 66 11.58 6.41 4.50
CA PRO A 66 11.61 5.13 5.20
C PRO A 66 12.62 5.15 6.36
N VAL A 67 12.10 5.12 7.59
CA VAL A 67 12.86 5.40 8.82
C VAL A 67 14.08 4.50 8.93
N GLU A 68 13.92 3.20 8.70
CA GLU A 68 15.01 2.23 8.80
C GLU A 68 16.15 2.52 7.80
N ALA A 69 15.83 2.78 6.54
CA ALA A 69 16.81 3.05 5.50
C ALA A 69 17.52 4.40 5.73
N ARG A 70 16.75 5.44 6.09
CA ARG A 70 17.26 6.77 6.42
C ARG A 70 18.20 6.71 7.63
N ASP A 71 17.77 6.09 8.73
CA ASP A 71 18.55 6.03 9.97
C ASP A 71 19.86 5.26 9.78
N GLN A 72 19.84 4.18 8.96
CA GLN A 72 21.05 3.45 8.58
C GLN A 72 22.00 4.32 7.76
N ALA A 73 21.49 5.08 6.78
CA ALA A 73 22.30 5.98 5.96
C ALA A 73 22.92 7.12 6.80
N VAL A 74 22.12 7.77 7.65
CA VAL A 74 22.58 8.79 8.61
C VAL A 74 23.69 8.22 9.49
N ALA A 75 23.47 7.04 10.07
CA ALA A 75 24.44 6.43 10.95
C ALA A 75 25.74 6.04 10.23
N ALA A 76 25.65 5.55 9.00
CA ALA A 76 26.82 5.23 8.19
C ALA A 76 27.68 6.47 7.92
N VAL A 77 27.05 7.56 7.48
CA VAL A 77 27.73 8.85 7.20
C VAL A 77 28.38 9.41 8.45
N LEU A 78 27.62 9.54 9.55
CA LEU A 78 28.14 10.13 10.79
C LEU A 78 29.22 9.24 11.42
N ARG A 79 29.07 7.92 11.45
CA ARG A 79 30.10 7.03 12.02
C ARG A 79 31.42 7.10 11.28
N ALA A 80 31.38 7.14 9.95
CA ALA A 80 32.58 7.30 9.14
C ALA A 80 33.31 8.61 9.48
N ALA A 81 32.57 9.73 9.54
CA ALA A 81 33.14 11.04 9.86
C ALA A 81 33.61 11.15 11.32
N ILE A 82 32.91 10.53 12.27
CA ILE A 82 33.32 10.49 13.68
C ILE A 82 34.63 9.72 13.82
N ALA A 83 34.77 8.58 13.11
CA ALA A 83 36.00 7.79 13.14
C ALA A 83 37.19 8.59 12.58
N ASP A 84 37.02 9.24 11.43
CA ASP A 84 38.05 10.10 10.83
C ASP A 84 38.41 11.29 11.74
N ALA A 85 37.39 11.99 12.27
CA ALA A 85 37.60 13.12 13.18
C ALA A 85 38.31 12.72 14.48
N ARG A 86 38.13 11.51 14.99
CA ARG A 86 38.88 11.03 16.17
C ARG A 86 40.36 10.82 15.86
N MET A 87 40.70 10.40 14.64
CA MET A 87 42.08 10.23 14.21
C MET A 87 42.77 11.58 13.95
N THR A 88 42.03 12.54 13.39
CA THR A 88 42.57 13.86 12.99
C THR A 88 42.40 14.94 14.06
N GLY A 89 41.71 14.64 15.16
CA GLY A 89 41.40 15.62 16.21
C GLY A 89 40.27 16.60 15.85
N GLY A 90 39.43 16.25 14.88
CA GLY A 90 38.28 17.06 14.43
C GLY A 90 37.12 17.09 15.44
N ILE A 91 36.29 18.15 15.34
CA ILE A 91 35.21 18.42 16.31
C ILE A 91 34.12 17.35 16.35
N LEU A 92 33.84 16.68 15.22
CA LEU A 92 32.85 15.60 15.14
C LEU A 92 33.26 14.37 15.95
N GLY A 93 34.55 14.21 16.26
CA GLY A 93 35.04 13.06 17.04
C GLY A 93 34.46 12.97 18.46
N ARG A 94 33.88 14.08 18.95
CA ARG A 94 33.20 14.20 20.24
C ARG A 94 31.78 13.62 20.24
N LEU A 95 31.18 13.36 19.07
CA LEU A 95 29.87 12.73 18.98
C LEU A 95 29.94 11.25 19.37
N SER A 96 28.83 10.74 19.90
CA SER A 96 28.65 9.30 20.10
C SER A 96 28.38 8.60 18.78
N THR A 97 28.68 7.29 18.75
CA THR A 97 28.34 6.40 17.62
C THR A 97 27.07 5.59 17.87
N ASP A 98 26.43 5.82 19.02
CA ASP A 98 25.16 5.23 19.43
C ASP A 98 24.01 5.65 18.49
N MET A 99 23.15 4.70 18.12
CA MET A 99 22.11 4.96 17.12
C MET A 99 21.14 6.05 17.55
N ASP A 100 20.70 6.05 18.81
CA ASP A 100 19.68 7.00 19.27
C ASP A 100 20.24 8.42 19.32
N GLN A 101 21.51 8.57 19.71
CA GLN A 101 22.18 9.87 19.63
C GLN A 101 22.40 10.35 18.19
N LEU A 102 22.72 9.45 17.25
CA LEU A 102 22.87 9.81 15.84
C LEU A 102 21.53 10.24 15.21
N LYS A 103 20.42 9.58 15.58
CA LYS A 103 19.06 10.00 15.21
C LYS A 103 18.74 11.37 15.79
N GLN A 104 19.13 11.63 17.03
CA GLN A 104 18.94 12.95 17.65
C GLN A 104 19.76 14.03 16.93
N VAL A 105 21.01 13.74 16.54
CA VAL A 105 21.83 14.66 15.72
C VAL A 105 21.13 14.94 14.39
N PHE A 106 20.61 13.92 13.70
CA PHE A 106 19.84 14.12 12.47
C PHE A 106 18.62 15.02 12.72
N ALA A 107 17.80 14.69 13.72
CA ALA A 107 16.61 15.47 14.08
C ALA A 107 16.97 16.93 14.37
N GLN A 108 18.04 17.19 15.12
CA GLN A 108 18.48 18.53 15.50
C GLN A 108 19.12 19.33 14.37
N THR A 109 19.66 18.67 13.35
CA THR A 109 20.37 19.33 12.25
C THR A 109 19.48 19.51 11.03
N ILE A 110 19.44 18.52 10.14
CA ILE A 110 18.73 18.57 8.86
C ILE A 110 17.30 18.00 8.94
N GLY A 111 16.97 17.30 10.03
CA GLY A 111 15.63 16.78 10.29
C GLY A 111 14.68 17.84 10.85
N TRP A 112 13.61 17.39 11.50
CA TRP A 112 12.50 18.24 11.96
C TRP A 112 12.43 18.43 13.48
N GLY A 113 13.58 18.33 14.15
CA GLY A 113 13.73 18.56 15.59
C GLY A 113 12.68 17.80 16.41
N PRO A 114 11.90 18.47 17.28
CA PRO A 114 10.87 17.83 18.10
C PRO A 114 9.75 17.16 17.29
N ALA A 115 9.51 17.57 16.04
CA ALA A 115 8.49 16.95 15.19
C ALA A 115 8.97 15.61 14.58
N GLN A 116 10.28 15.32 14.60
CA GLN A 116 10.84 14.15 13.91
C GLN A 116 10.22 12.83 14.38
N ARG A 117 9.99 12.68 15.69
CA ARG A 117 9.36 11.47 16.25
C ARG A 117 7.97 11.16 15.69
N TYR A 118 7.21 12.19 15.33
CA TYR A 118 5.86 12.06 14.79
C TYR A 118 5.89 11.78 13.29
N LEU A 119 6.88 12.35 12.59
CA LEU A 119 7.14 12.03 11.20
C LEU A 119 7.62 10.58 11.03
N ASP A 120 8.37 10.06 12.00
CA ASP A 120 8.85 8.68 11.98
C ASP A 120 7.75 7.65 12.33
N ASP A 121 6.67 8.07 12.97
CA ASP A 121 5.59 7.18 13.40
C ASP A 121 4.65 6.83 12.23
N PRO A 122 4.59 5.55 11.78
CA PRO A 122 3.81 5.13 10.63
C PRO A 122 2.28 5.29 10.81
N THR A 123 1.79 5.51 12.04
CA THR A 123 0.36 5.73 12.32
C THR A 123 -0.07 7.18 12.02
N ILE A 124 0.88 8.11 11.98
CA ILE A 124 0.64 9.54 11.74
C ILE A 124 0.51 9.81 10.24
N THR A 125 -0.61 10.41 9.83
CA THR A 125 -0.88 10.79 8.43
C THR A 125 -0.56 12.23 8.10
N GLU A 126 -0.74 13.13 9.07
CA GLU A 126 -0.50 14.57 8.86
C GLU A 126 0.20 15.17 10.08
N VAL A 127 1.13 16.09 9.82
CA VAL A 127 1.83 16.90 10.82
C VAL A 127 1.70 18.36 10.40
N LYS A 128 1.20 19.21 11.29
CA LYS A 128 1.13 20.66 11.10
C LYS A 128 2.00 21.34 12.13
N ILE A 129 2.79 22.30 11.68
CA ILE A 129 3.60 23.17 12.54
C ILE A 129 3.07 24.58 12.32
N ILE A 130 2.58 25.23 13.38
CA ILE A 130 2.02 26.58 13.36
C ILE A 130 2.81 27.41 14.37
N GLY A 131 3.68 28.29 13.87
CA GLY A 131 4.69 28.96 14.70
C GLY A 131 5.61 27.90 15.33
N THR A 132 5.55 27.75 16.65
CA THR A 132 6.30 26.71 17.39
C THR A 132 5.46 25.49 17.77
N THR A 133 4.15 25.53 17.54
CA THR A 133 3.21 24.49 17.99
C THR A 133 3.12 23.36 16.97
N ILE A 134 3.18 22.12 17.44
CA ILE A 134 3.05 20.92 16.60
C ILE A 134 1.65 20.33 16.81
N MET A 135 1.00 19.97 15.70
CA MET A 135 -0.24 19.21 15.68
C MET A 135 -0.05 17.98 14.82
N VAL A 136 -0.64 16.86 15.23
CA VAL A 136 -0.54 15.60 14.50
C VAL A 136 -1.92 15.02 14.28
N GLN A 137 -2.06 14.20 13.25
CA GLN A 137 -3.27 13.45 12.96
C GLN A 137 -2.91 11.99 12.69
N GLU A 138 -3.55 11.09 13.43
CA GLU A 138 -3.55 9.66 13.17
C GLU A 138 -4.67 9.26 12.20
N ILE A 139 -4.52 8.12 11.54
CA ILE A 139 -5.54 7.58 10.63
C ILE A 139 -6.90 7.47 11.35
N GLY A 140 -7.91 8.18 10.84
CA GLY A 140 -9.27 8.11 11.38
C GLY A 140 -9.52 8.96 12.64
N SER A 141 -8.51 9.68 13.12
CA SER A 141 -8.58 10.55 14.29
C SER A 141 -8.61 12.03 13.90
N PRO A 142 -9.19 12.92 14.73
CA PRO A 142 -9.03 14.36 14.57
C PRO A 142 -7.58 14.80 14.86
N PHE A 143 -7.25 16.04 14.50
CA PHE A 143 -5.96 16.63 14.88
C PHE A 143 -5.84 16.79 16.40
N ALA A 144 -4.68 16.45 16.94
CA ALA A 144 -4.31 16.68 18.33
C ALA A 144 -3.07 17.57 18.42
N VAL A 145 -3.08 18.53 19.35
CA VAL A 145 -1.89 19.31 19.72
C VAL A 145 -1.03 18.46 20.64
N VAL A 146 0.27 18.36 20.34
CA VAL A 146 1.22 17.62 21.17
C VAL A 146 1.95 18.53 22.16
N ASN A 147 2.59 17.95 23.18
CA ASN A 147 3.27 18.72 24.21
C ASN A 147 4.59 19.32 23.73
N GLU A 148 5.27 18.66 22.81
CA GLU A 148 6.52 19.11 22.22
C GLU A 148 6.31 20.35 21.35
N ARG A 149 7.30 21.24 21.37
CA ARG A 149 7.31 22.50 20.61
C ARG A 149 8.70 22.80 20.11
N PHE A 150 8.78 23.53 19.02
CA PHE A 150 10.04 24.13 18.59
C PHE A 150 10.47 25.23 19.55
N GLU A 151 11.79 25.42 19.70
CA GLU A 151 12.34 26.45 20.59
C GLU A 151 12.00 27.86 20.10
N SER A 152 11.98 28.06 18.79
CA SER A 152 11.64 29.34 18.17
C SER A 152 11.04 29.15 16.77
N GLU A 153 10.29 30.16 16.30
CA GLU A 153 9.79 30.18 14.92
C GLU A 153 10.94 30.29 13.89
N ALA A 154 12.06 30.90 14.30
CA ALA A 154 13.25 31.00 13.48
C ALA A 154 13.84 29.61 13.18
N ASP A 155 13.78 28.66 14.12
CA ASP A 155 14.22 27.28 13.89
C ASP A 155 13.35 26.59 12.82
N VAL A 156 12.02 26.70 12.94
CA VAL A 156 11.09 26.17 11.92
C VAL A 156 11.33 26.81 10.56
N THR A 157 11.52 28.13 10.52
CA THR A 157 11.83 28.87 9.29
C THR A 157 13.12 28.36 8.64
N SER A 158 14.19 28.23 9.43
CA SER A 158 15.50 27.79 8.96
C SER A 158 15.46 26.37 8.40
N ARG A 159 14.75 25.45 9.06
CA ARG A 159 14.55 24.06 8.57
C ARG A 159 13.76 24.02 7.27
N ALA A 160 12.68 24.78 7.18
CA ALA A 160 11.86 24.83 5.98
C ALA A 160 12.62 25.43 4.78
N LYS A 161 13.39 26.51 4.99
CA LYS A 161 14.26 27.10 3.96
C LYS A 161 15.38 26.16 3.55
N LEU A 162 16.00 25.49 4.51
CA LEU A 162 17.01 24.47 4.24
C LEU A 162 16.47 23.38 3.31
N LEU A 163 15.32 22.80 3.62
CA LEU A 163 14.73 21.76 2.79
C LEU A 163 14.34 22.30 1.40
N ALA A 164 13.80 23.52 1.33
CA ALA A 164 13.49 24.18 0.06
C ALA A 164 14.74 24.36 -0.82
N ASP A 165 15.85 24.86 -0.24
CA ASP A 165 17.12 25.06 -0.93
C ASP A 165 17.68 23.72 -1.46
N LEU A 166 17.62 22.64 -0.68
CA LEU A 166 18.06 21.32 -1.12
C LEU A 166 17.24 20.74 -2.27
N LEU A 167 15.97 21.15 -2.37
CA LEU A 167 15.07 20.76 -3.44
C LEU A 167 15.06 21.76 -4.61
N GLY A 168 15.90 22.81 -4.56
CA GLY A 168 15.97 23.84 -5.58
C GLY A 168 14.73 24.74 -5.65
N VAL A 169 14.01 24.91 -4.54
CA VAL A 169 12.81 25.75 -4.43
C VAL A 169 13.15 27.04 -3.68
N THR A 170 12.90 28.20 -4.31
CA THR A 170 13.11 29.50 -3.68
C THR A 170 12.01 29.81 -2.65
N LEU A 171 12.36 29.80 -1.37
CA LEU A 171 11.49 30.19 -0.25
C LEU A 171 12.07 31.41 0.50
N ASP A 172 11.58 32.60 0.14
CA ASP A 172 12.05 33.89 0.69
C ASP A 172 10.89 34.88 0.90
N ALA A 173 11.21 36.12 1.27
CA ALA A 173 10.18 37.14 1.52
C ALA A 173 9.40 37.55 0.26
N ASN A 174 9.95 37.34 -0.94
CA ASN A 174 9.27 37.61 -2.22
C ASN A 174 8.47 36.39 -2.70
N HIS A 175 8.86 35.19 -2.25
CA HIS A 175 8.18 33.93 -2.51
C HIS A 175 7.82 33.22 -1.19
N PRO A 176 6.96 33.83 -0.34
CA PRO A 176 6.75 33.39 1.03
C PRO A 176 5.86 32.15 1.17
N GLN A 177 5.31 31.62 0.08
CA GLN A 177 4.43 30.45 0.07
C GLN A 177 4.89 29.45 -1.00
N GLN A 178 5.27 28.25 -0.61
CA GLN A 178 5.78 27.22 -1.53
C GLN A 178 5.33 25.83 -1.14
N SER A 179 5.08 24.99 -2.14
CA SER A 179 4.93 23.55 -1.99
C SER A 179 6.23 22.85 -2.40
N LEU A 180 6.73 21.94 -1.57
CA LEU A 180 8.01 21.29 -1.80
C LEU A 180 7.84 19.94 -2.55
N PRO A 181 8.67 19.65 -3.57
CA PRO A 181 8.59 18.43 -4.37
C PRO A 181 9.30 17.27 -3.65
N LEU A 182 8.63 16.68 -2.67
CA LEU A 182 9.21 15.62 -1.84
C LEU A 182 9.04 14.24 -2.48
N ALA A 183 9.86 13.29 -2.00
CA ALA A 183 9.76 11.90 -2.40
C ALA A 183 8.50 11.24 -1.80
N HIS A 184 8.38 9.91 -1.98
CA HIS A 184 7.40 9.04 -1.32
C HIS A 184 5.90 9.43 -1.37
N GLY A 185 5.49 10.42 -2.16
CA GLY A 185 4.12 10.94 -2.14
C GLY A 185 3.88 11.99 -1.04
N THR A 186 4.91 12.43 -0.32
CA THR A 186 4.78 13.39 0.77
C THR A 186 4.40 14.75 0.21
N ARG A 187 3.33 15.34 0.76
CA ARG A 187 2.94 16.72 0.46
C ARG A 187 3.44 17.60 1.57
N MET A 188 4.17 18.65 1.21
CA MET A 188 4.58 19.67 2.16
C MET A 188 4.35 21.05 1.58
N HIS A 189 3.59 21.87 2.32
CA HIS A 189 3.40 23.28 2.01
C HIS A 189 3.96 24.13 3.14
N VAL A 190 4.72 25.16 2.79
CA VAL A 190 5.34 26.08 3.72
C VAL A 190 4.84 27.49 3.44
N THR A 191 4.50 28.21 4.51
CA THR A 191 4.20 29.63 4.47
C THR A 191 5.05 30.37 5.52
N ILE A 192 5.78 31.40 5.10
CA ILE A 192 6.62 32.25 5.94
C ILE A 192 6.19 33.72 5.88
N ALA A 193 6.74 34.57 6.74
CA ALA A 193 6.56 36.02 6.65
C ALA A 193 7.09 36.57 5.31
N PRO A 194 6.44 37.56 4.66
CA PRO A 194 5.31 38.35 5.19
C PRO A 194 3.91 37.78 4.90
N ALA A 195 3.76 36.61 4.26
CA ALA A 195 2.43 36.08 3.92
C ALA A 195 1.57 35.69 5.14
N VAL A 196 2.24 35.44 6.28
CA VAL A 196 1.59 35.15 7.56
C VAL A 196 2.20 36.01 8.66
N THR A 197 1.36 36.41 9.61
CA THR A 197 1.73 37.23 10.77
C THR A 197 2.06 36.41 12.01
N ASN A 198 1.67 35.13 12.04
CA ASN A 198 1.72 34.27 13.23
C ASN A 198 2.83 33.22 13.11
N GLY A 199 4.00 33.62 12.60
CA GLY A 199 5.15 32.73 12.42
C GLY A 199 5.05 31.81 11.22
N THR A 200 6.04 30.92 11.08
CA THR A 200 6.09 29.94 9.98
C THR A 200 5.06 28.84 10.14
N ASN A 201 4.34 28.56 9.06
CA ASN A 201 3.39 27.47 8.96
C ASN A 201 3.93 26.38 8.04
N VAL A 202 3.99 25.14 8.52
CA VAL A 202 4.38 23.97 7.74
C VAL A 202 3.28 22.93 7.81
N MET A 203 2.78 22.51 6.66
CA MET A 203 1.73 21.50 6.54
C MET A 203 2.31 20.28 5.82
N ILE A 204 2.50 19.17 6.52
CA ILE A 204 3.09 17.94 6.00
C ILE A 204 2.03 16.86 6.00
N ARG A 205 1.82 16.19 4.86
CA ARG A 205 0.93 15.05 4.72
C ARG A 205 1.66 13.88 4.11
N ARG A 206 1.57 12.73 4.79
CA ARG A 206 2.19 11.48 4.38
C ARG A 206 1.58 11.00 3.07
N GLY A 207 2.44 10.61 2.14
CA GLY A 207 2.04 9.86 0.96
C GLY A 207 1.51 8.49 1.33
N ARG A 208 0.60 7.93 0.52
CA ARG A 208 0.13 6.55 0.73
C ARG A 208 1.26 5.58 0.39
N SER A 209 1.42 4.56 1.24
CA SER A 209 2.51 3.58 1.13
C SER A 209 2.22 2.44 0.14
N TYR A 210 0.96 2.16 -0.16
CA TYR A 210 0.56 1.04 -1.03
C TYR A 210 -0.46 1.48 -2.10
N PRO A 211 -0.38 0.90 -3.31
CA PRO A 211 -1.32 1.17 -4.40
C PRO A 211 -2.68 0.54 -4.12
N TRP A 212 -3.75 1.34 -4.19
CA TRP A 212 -5.13 0.88 -3.97
C TRP A 212 -5.76 0.30 -5.24
N THR A 213 -6.83 -0.46 -5.04
CA THR A 213 -7.65 -1.10 -6.07
C THR A 213 -9.13 -0.82 -5.87
N LEU A 214 -9.95 -1.18 -6.86
CA LEU A 214 -11.40 -1.12 -6.69
C LEU A 214 -11.89 -1.99 -5.52
N ASP A 215 -11.25 -3.13 -5.26
CA ASP A 215 -11.63 -4.01 -4.14
C ASP A 215 -11.33 -3.36 -2.79
N ASP A 216 -10.23 -2.61 -2.68
CA ASP A 216 -9.91 -1.84 -1.46
C ASP A 216 -10.95 -0.74 -1.20
N LEU A 217 -11.42 -0.07 -2.26
CA LEU A 217 -12.46 0.94 -2.15
C LEU A 217 -13.83 0.34 -1.79
N LEU A 218 -14.17 -0.81 -2.38
CA LEU A 218 -15.37 -1.57 -2.05
C LEU A 218 -15.35 -2.01 -0.58
N GLY A 219 -14.24 -2.56 -0.09
CA GLY A 219 -14.08 -2.97 1.31
C GLY A 219 -14.15 -1.81 2.32
N ARG A 220 -13.96 -0.57 1.86
CA ARG A 220 -14.09 0.66 2.65
C ARG A 220 -15.47 1.32 2.55
N GLY A 221 -16.41 0.71 1.82
CA GLY A 221 -17.75 1.23 1.64
C GLY A 221 -17.81 2.51 0.81
N ALA A 222 -16.87 2.70 -0.12
CA ALA A 222 -16.92 3.84 -1.05
C ALA A 222 -17.94 3.65 -2.18
N MET A 223 -18.38 2.42 -2.41
CA MET A 223 -19.37 2.01 -3.40
C MET A 223 -19.94 0.64 -3.01
N ASP A 224 -21.03 0.22 -3.66
CA ASP A 224 -21.56 -1.14 -3.56
C ASP A 224 -21.00 -2.09 -4.63
N GLY A 225 -21.33 -3.38 -4.52
CA GLY A 225 -20.89 -4.42 -5.46
C GLY A 225 -21.30 -4.15 -6.92
N PRO A 226 -22.59 -3.86 -7.20
CA PRO A 226 -23.05 -3.48 -8.55
C PRO A 226 -22.28 -2.30 -9.16
N THR A 227 -22.01 -1.24 -8.39
CA THR A 227 -21.22 -0.10 -8.86
C THR A 227 -19.78 -0.51 -9.15
N ALA A 228 -19.17 -1.33 -8.29
CA ALA A 228 -17.83 -1.87 -8.53
C ALA A 228 -17.79 -2.70 -9.83
N ASP A 229 -18.82 -3.50 -10.12
CA ASP A 229 -18.90 -4.29 -11.36
C ASP A 229 -18.99 -3.41 -12.61
N LEU A 230 -19.76 -2.32 -12.57
CA LEU A 230 -19.81 -1.32 -13.65
C LEU A 230 -18.43 -0.69 -13.89
N LEU A 231 -17.74 -0.28 -12.84
CA LEU A 231 -16.39 0.29 -12.95
C LEU A 231 -15.38 -0.70 -13.52
N ARG A 232 -15.42 -1.97 -13.06
CA ARG A 232 -14.59 -3.05 -13.63
C ARG A 232 -14.89 -3.27 -15.12
N LEU A 233 -16.16 -3.19 -15.52
CA LEU A 233 -16.55 -3.28 -16.92
C LEU A 233 -15.93 -2.15 -17.75
N PHE A 234 -15.91 -0.92 -17.23
CA PHE A 234 -15.28 0.22 -17.90
C PHE A 234 -13.76 0.07 -18.01
N CYS A 235 -13.08 -0.43 -16.97
CA CYS A 235 -11.66 -0.78 -17.05
C CYS A 235 -11.40 -1.81 -18.15
N ARG A 236 -12.20 -2.89 -18.22
CA ARG A 236 -12.11 -3.90 -19.29
C ARG A 236 -12.36 -3.34 -20.68
N ALA A 237 -13.33 -2.44 -20.80
CA ALA A 237 -13.68 -1.75 -22.03
C ALA A 237 -12.59 -0.78 -22.50
N LYS A 238 -11.59 -0.51 -21.66
CA LYS A 238 -10.62 0.56 -21.85
C LYS A 238 -11.29 1.93 -22.01
N ALA A 239 -12.34 2.15 -21.23
CA ALA A 239 -13.05 3.42 -21.20
C ALA A 239 -12.12 4.53 -20.68
N SER A 240 -12.21 5.70 -21.30
CA SER A 240 -11.61 6.93 -20.80
C SER A 240 -12.52 7.51 -19.74
N VAL A 241 -11.96 7.83 -18.56
CA VAL A 241 -12.74 8.19 -17.36
C VAL A 241 -12.29 9.55 -16.83
N LEU A 242 -13.23 10.47 -16.66
CA LEU A 242 -13.00 11.72 -15.94
C LEU A 242 -13.44 11.54 -14.50
N VAL A 243 -12.53 11.69 -13.54
CA VAL A 243 -12.83 11.58 -12.11
C VAL A 243 -12.96 12.97 -11.50
N ILE A 244 -14.09 13.24 -10.86
CA ILE A 244 -14.51 14.58 -10.45
C ILE A 244 -14.77 14.59 -8.94
N GLY A 245 -14.62 15.75 -8.30
CA GLY A 245 -14.77 15.88 -6.86
C GLY A 245 -14.04 17.10 -6.29
N SER A 246 -14.40 17.49 -5.07
CA SER A 246 -13.77 18.59 -4.34
C SER A 246 -12.33 18.26 -3.89
N THR A 247 -11.64 19.21 -3.27
CA THR A 247 -10.33 18.96 -2.64
C THR A 247 -10.49 17.97 -1.50
N GLY A 248 -9.66 16.92 -1.47
CA GLY A 248 -9.70 15.91 -0.40
C GLY A 248 -10.78 14.83 -0.54
N SER A 249 -11.62 14.89 -1.59
CA SER A 249 -12.63 13.87 -1.92
C SER A 249 -12.08 12.49 -2.26
N GLY A 250 -10.79 12.40 -2.61
CA GLY A 250 -10.14 11.15 -2.97
C GLY A 250 -10.09 10.84 -4.46
N LYS A 251 -10.31 11.83 -5.35
CA LYS A 251 -10.21 11.67 -6.82
C LYS A 251 -8.98 10.90 -7.28
N THR A 252 -7.78 11.34 -6.88
CA THR A 252 -6.51 10.70 -7.28
C THR A 252 -6.46 9.26 -6.80
N THR A 253 -6.91 8.98 -5.58
CA THR A 253 -7.02 7.63 -5.02
C THR A 253 -8.00 6.76 -5.83
N PHE A 254 -9.14 7.32 -6.23
CA PHE A 254 -10.14 6.62 -7.03
C PHE A 254 -9.62 6.30 -8.44
N MET A 255 -9.02 7.28 -9.10
CA MET A 255 -8.37 7.11 -10.41
C MET A 255 -7.24 6.06 -10.36
N GLU A 256 -6.38 6.14 -9.35
CA GLU A 256 -5.33 5.14 -9.10
C GLU A 256 -5.93 3.74 -8.91
N SER A 257 -7.03 3.63 -8.16
CA SER A 257 -7.70 2.37 -7.90
C SER A 257 -8.29 1.74 -9.17
N LEU A 258 -8.84 2.58 -10.07
CA LEU A 258 -9.28 2.15 -11.40
C LEU A 258 -8.09 1.67 -12.24
N ALA A 259 -7.00 2.43 -12.27
CA ALA A 259 -5.80 2.08 -13.03
C ALA A 259 -5.16 0.76 -12.56
N ASN A 260 -5.08 0.54 -11.25
CA ASN A 260 -4.55 -0.70 -10.67
C ASN A 260 -5.50 -1.91 -10.80
N SER A 261 -6.74 -1.66 -11.21
CA SER A 261 -7.76 -2.68 -11.54
C SER A 261 -7.87 -2.91 -13.05
N TRP A 262 -7.01 -2.29 -13.85
CA TRP A 262 -6.99 -2.44 -15.29
C TRP A 262 -6.49 -3.82 -15.72
N GLU A 263 -7.25 -4.51 -16.57
CA GLU A 263 -6.91 -5.85 -17.04
C GLU A 263 -5.89 -5.81 -18.19
N GLY A 264 -4.99 -6.79 -18.26
CA GLY A 264 -4.05 -6.96 -19.38
C GLY A 264 -2.70 -6.23 -19.28
N GLN A 265 -2.29 -5.80 -18.08
CA GLN A 265 -0.97 -5.20 -17.79
C GLN A 265 -0.54 -4.12 -18.82
N PRO A 266 -1.31 -3.03 -18.95
CA PRO A 266 -0.93 -1.95 -19.86
C PRO A 266 0.36 -1.30 -19.38
N HIS A 267 1.14 -0.74 -20.30
CA HIS A 267 2.11 0.28 -19.93
C HIS A 267 1.35 1.52 -19.44
N ILE A 268 1.45 1.83 -18.15
CA ILE A 268 0.84 3.00 -17.53
C ILE A 268 1.80 4.18 -17.60
N LEU A 269 1.39 5.30 -18.17
CA LEU A 269 2.16 6.53 -18.15
C LEU A 269 1.47 7.56 -17.25
N THR A 270 2.12 7.98 -16.17
CA THR A 270 1.61 9.06 -15.30
C THR A 270 2.27 10.38 -15.66
N ILE A 271 1.49 11.46 -15.65
CA ILE A 271 1.99 12.84 -15.76
C ILE A 271 1.54 13.57 -14.51
N GLU A 272 2.49 13.85 -13.62
CA GLU A 272 2.21 14.35 -12.27
C GLU A 272 3.06 15.59 -11.98
N ASP A 273 2.59 16.44 -11.08
CA ASP A 273 3.48 17.42 -10.45
C ASP A 273 4.50 16.73 -9.52
N GLY A 274 5.37 17.51 -8.89
CA GLY A 274 6.45 16.99 -8.05
C GLY A 274 6.02 16.16 -6.84
N VAL A 275 4.72 16.02 -6.55
CA VAL A 275 4.21 15.33 -5.36
C VAL A 275 4.21 13.80 -5.51
N GLN A 276 4.23 13.25 -6.73
CA GLN A 276 4.32 11.79 -6.96
C GLN A 276 3.23 10.95 -6.23
N GLU A 277 1.97 11.37 -6.39
CA GLU A 277 0.81 10.86 -5.67
C GLU A 277 0.32 9.50 -6.16
N ILE A 278 0.40 9.24 -7.47
CA ILE A 278 -0.21 8.06 -8.09
C ILE A 278 0.69 6.85 -7.83
N LYS A 279 0.19 5.82 -7.15
CA LYS A 279 0.97 4.57 -6.95
C LYS A 279 0.50 3.48 -7.91
N VAL A 280 1.44 2.92 -8.67
CA VAL A 280 1.20 1.78 -9.56
C VAL A 280 1.70 0.50 -8.91
N ARG A 281 0.98 -0.61 -9.10
CA ARG A 281 1.36 -1.94 -8.58
C ARG A 281 2.73 -2.40 -9.12
N PRO A 282 3.57 -3.09 -8.32
CA PRO A 282 4.92 -3.50 -8.71
C PRO A 282 5.03 -4.33 -9.99
N ASN A 283 4.00 -5.13 -10.33
CA ASN A 283 4.00 -6.04 -11.48
C ASN A 283 3.38 -5.44 -12.75
N VAL A 284 3.11 -4.13 -12.77
CA VAL A 284 2.56 -3.42 -13.94
C VAL A 284 3.66 -2.53 -14.51
N PRO A 285 3.99 -2.65 -15.81
CA PRO A 285 4.96 -1.74 -16.45
C PRO A 285 4.45 -0.30 -16.40
N TRP A 286 5.25 0.64 -15.91
CA TRP A 286 4.84 2.03 -15.83
C TRP A 286 5.99 3.02 -15.94
N THR A 287 5.67 4.22 -16.39
CA THR A 287 6.56 5.38 -16.47
C THR A 287 5.92 6.54 -15.74
N ARG A 288 6.72 7.29 -14.97
CA ARG A 288 6.31 8.57 -14.38
C ARG A 288 7.02 9.72 -15.07
N GLU A 289 6.25 10.66 -15.57
CA GLU A 289 6.75 11.97 -15.97
C GLU A 289 6.36 13.02 -14.94
N GLN A 290 7.39 13.68 -14.39
CA GLN A 290 7.19 14.80 -13.49
C GLN A 290 7.14 16.10 -14.26
N VAL A 291 6.21 16.96 -13.88
CA VAL A 291 5.99 18.30 -14.41
C VAL A 291 6.61 19.33 -13.47
N ASN A 292 7.29 20.33 -14.02
CA ASN A 292 7.78 21.50 -13.29
C ASN A 292 7.18 22.80 -13.85
N THR A 293 5.94 23.08 -13.47
CA THR A 293 5.21 24.30 -13.88
C THR A 293 5.82 25.58 -13.33
N THR A 294 6.64 25.50 -12.28
CA THR A 294 7.37 26.65 -11.72
C THR A 294 8.49 27.09 -12.68
N LYS A 295 9.14 26.15 -13.35
CA LYS A 295 10.19 26.42 -14.34
C LYS A 295 9.61 26.74 -15.72
N ASP A 296 8.62 25.96 -16.16
CA ASP A 296 7.91 26.18 -17.41
C ASP A 296 6.41 25.94 -17.20
N PRO A 297 5.57 26.99 -17.23
CA PRO A 297 4.12 26.87 -17.09
C PRO A 297 3.46 25.90 -18.09
N ASN A 298 4.12 25.61 -19.21
CA ASN A 298 3.62 24.71 -20.27
C ASN A 298 4.19 23.28 -20.19
N ASP A 299 5.02 22.96 -19.21
CA ASP A 299 5.70 21.65 -19.12
C ASP A 299 4.69 20.49 -19.09
N PHE A 300 3.55 20.66 -18.41
CA PHE A 300 2.46 19.67 -18.43
C PHE A 300 1.95 19.44 -19.85
N SER A 301 1.57 20.54 -20.54
CA SER A 301 1.07 20.49 -21.92
C SER A 301 2.08 19.90 -22.88
N LEU A 302 3.38 20.12 -22.67
CA LEU A 302 4.45 19.53 -23.46
C LEU A 302 4.51 18.00 -23.25
N LYS A 303 4.58 17.56 -21.99
CA LYS A 303 4.61 16.13 -21.62
C LYS A 303 3.39 15.38 -22.12
N ALA A 304 2.21 15.97 -21.97
CA ALA A 304 0.97 15.42 -22.53
C ALA A 304 1.09 15.21 -24.06
N ARG A 305 1.65 16.14 -24.82
CA ARG A 305 1.84 15.97 -26.28
C ARG A 305 2.86 14.89 -26.62
N GLU A 306 3.97 14.83 -25.86
CA GLU A 306 5.03 13.85 -26.09
C GLU A 306 4.61 12.42 -25.70
N ALA A 307 3.63 12.28 -24.81
CA ALA A 307 3.03 10.98 -24.46
C ALA A 307 2.53 10.19 -25.69
N LEU A 308 2.08 10.86 -26.76
CA LEU A 308 1.72 10.20 -28.03
C LEU A 308 2.84 9.34 -28.60
N ARG A 309 4.09 9.77 -28.42
CA ARG A 309 5.26 9.07 -28.97
C ARG A 309 5.63 7.84 -28.14
N GLN A 310 5.15 7.77 -26.91
CA GLN A 310 5.38 6.63 -26.02
C GLN A 310 4.34 5.51 -26.19
N THR A 311 3.22 5.79 -26.86
CA THR A 311 2.12 4.83 -27.10
C THR A 311 1.69 4.10 -25.82
N PRO A 312 1.34 4.83 -24.73
CA PRO A 312 0.97 4.19 -23.47
C PRO A 312 -0.32 3.38 -23.62
N GLY A 313 -0.40 2.27 -22.88
CA GLY A 313 -1.63 1.46 -22.82
C GLY A 313 -2.72 2.09 -21.96
N LEU A 314 -2.34 2.96 -21.03
CA LEU A 314 -3.20 3.81 -20.20
C LEU A 314 -2.43 5.08 -19.80
N LEU A 315 -3.02 6.24 -20.05
CA LEU A 315 -2.47 7.53 -19.63
C LEU A 315 -3.17 8.06 -18.37
N LEU A 316 -2.40 8.53 -17.39
CA LEU A 316 -2.88 9.06 -16.13
C LEU A 316 -2.31 10.46 -15.83
N PRO A 317 -2.85 11.53 -16.44
CA PRO A 317 -2.59 12.88 -15.99
C PRO A 317 -3.18 13.08 -14.59
N GLY A 318 -2.36 13.46 -13.61
CA GLY A 318 -2.76 13.46 -12.19
C GLY A 318 -3.96 14.34 -11.87
N GLU A 319 -3.88 15.61 -12.23
CA GLU A 319 -4.96 16.56 -12.07
C GLU A 319 -4.93 17.59 -13.20
N THR A 320 -6.05 17.74 -13.88
CA THR A 320 -6.25 18.76 -14.92
C THR A 320 -6.92 19.98 -14.31
N ARG A 321 -6.25 21.12 -14.38
CA ARG A 321 -6.62 22.42 -13.81
C ARG A 321 -6.74 23.52 -14.87
N SER A 322 -5.94 23.49 -15.93
CA SER A 322 -5.74 24.62 -16.85
C SER A 322 -5.46 24.18 -18.30
N TYR A 323 -4.57 24.90 -19.00
CA TYR A 323 -4.25 24.81 -20.43
C TYR A 323 -3.87 23.40 -20.91
N GLU A 324 -3.33 22.56 -20.02
CA GLU A 324 -2.95 21.18 -20.30
C GLU A 324 -4.14 20.30 -20.70
N ALA A 325 -5.36 20.69 -20.30
CA ALA A 325 -6.59 20.03 -20.74
C ALA A 325 -6.69 19.92 -22.27
N GLY A 326 -6.25 20.95 -23.01
CA GLY A 326 -6.30 20.95 -24.47
C GLY A 326 -5.29 19.98 -25.10
N ALA A 327 -4.13 19.80 -24.46
CA ALA A 327 -3.15 18.79 -24.87
C ALA A 327 -3.66 17.37 -24.54
N ILE A 328 -4.17 17.15 -23.33
CA ILE A 328 -4.77 15.87 -22.92
C ILE A 328 -5.96 15.51 -23.83
N LEU A 329 -6.80 16.48 -24.20
CA LEU A 329 -7.93 16.25 -25.10
C LEU A 329 -7.49 15.72 -26.47
N SER A 330 -6.36 16.20 -27.01
CA SER A 330 -5.82 15.68 -28.28
C SER A 330 -5.40 14.20 -28.22
N LEU A 331 -5.06 13.69 -27.03
CA LEU A 331 -4.76 12.28 -26.78
C LEU A 331 -6.05 11.46 -26.72
N LEU A 332 -7.02 11.98 -25.99
CA LEU A 332 -8.35 11.39 -25.84
C LEU A 332 -9.04 11.19 -27.21
N THR A 333 -8.96 12.18 -28.11
CA THR A 333 -9.58 12.10 -29.44
C THR A 333 -8.91 11.08 -30.37
N SER A 334 -7.70 10.63 -30.05
CA SER A 334 -7.02 9.54 -30.77
C SER A 334 -7.28 8.15 -30.17
N ASP A 335 -8.32 8.00 -29.35
CA ASP A 335 -8.77 6.75 -28.70
C ASP A 335 -7.70 6.13 -27.77
N HIS A 336 -6.78 6.95 -27.25
CA HIS A 336 -5.87 6.54 -26.17
C HIS A 336 -6.63 6.49 -24.84
N PRO A 337 -6.72 5.33 -24.18
CA PRO A 337 -7.40 5.23 -22.89
C PRO A 337 -6.72 6.14 -21.87
N THR A 338 -7.49 7.08 -21.33
CA THR A 338 -6.98 8.11 -20.42
C THR A 338 -7.90 8.24 -19.22
N MET A 339 -7.33 8.32 -18.03
CA MET A 339 -8.05 8.78 -16.85
C MET A 339 -7.36 10.01 -16.28
N THR A 340 -8.14 11.03 -15.96
CA THR A 340 -7.63 12.24 -15.29
C THR A 340 -8.61 12.69 -14.23
N THR A 341 -8.17 13.61 -13.37
CA THR A 341 -9.00 14.21 -12.33
C THR A 341 -9.27 15.69 -12.59
N ILE A 342 -10.44 16.19 -12.18
CA ILE A 342 -10.78 17.62 -12.23
C ILE A 342 -11.64 18.02 -11.02
N HIS A 343 -11.53 19.28 -10.59
CA HIS A 343 -12.37 19.84 -9.54
C HIS A 343 -13.66 20.41 -10.13
N ALA A 344 -14.80 19.83 -9.83
CA ALA A 344 -16.12 20.35 -10.21
C ALA A 344 -17.17 19.87 -9.20
N LEU A 345 -18.42 20.34 -9.33
CA LEU A 345 -19.49 20.09 -8.35
C LEU A 345 -20.45 18.95 -8.72
N SER A 346 -20.35 18.42 -9.94
CA SER A 346 -21.10 17.25 -10.40
C SER A 346 -20.36 16.59 -11.57
N ALA A 347 -20.79 15.38 -11.97
CA ALA A 347 -20.13 14.68 -13.06
C ALA A 347 -20.27 15.44 -14.40
N THR A 348 -21.44 16.03 -14.65
CA THR A 348 -21.72 16.81 -15.87
C THR A 348 -20.97 18.16 -15.87
N ASP A 349 -20.93 18.88 -14.74
CA ASP A 349 -20.13 20.11 -14.59
C ASP A 349 -18.63 19.83 -14.84
N GLY A 350 -18.15 18.65 -14.42
CA GLY A 350 -16.80 18.18 -14.70
C GLY A 350 -16.44 18.20 -16.19
N LEU A 351 -17.32 17.69 -17.05
CA LEU A 351 -17.11 17.66 -18.50
C LEU A 351 -17.08 19.09 -19.09
N GLU A 352 -17.99 19.96 -18.65
CA GLU A 352 -18.05 21.34 -19.13
C GLU A 352 -16.84 22.16 -18.69
N ARG A 353 -16.38 21.94 -17.45
CA ARG A 353 -15.18 22.57 -16.92
C ARG A 353 -13.93 22.08 -17.64
N PHE A 354 -13.81 20.79 -17.91
CA PHE A 354 -12.69 20.25 -18.68
C PHE A 354 -12.62 20.89 -20.07
N ALA A 355 -13.76 20.97 -20.78
CA ALA A 355 -13.84 21.63 -22.07
C ALA A 355 -13.47 23.13 -22.01
N SER A 356 -13.84 23.81 -20.92
CA SER A 356 -13.50 25.21 -20.70
C SER A 356 -12.00 25.41 -20.43
N CYS A 357 -11.40 24.55 -19.61
CA CYS A 357 -9.95 24.50 -19.41
C CYS A 357 -9.21 24.24 -20.72
N ALA A 358 -9.71 23.30 -21.53
CA ALA A 358 -9.13 22.95 -22.83
C ALA A 358 -9.21 24.09 -23.86
N ALA A 359 -10.09 25.07 -23.64
CA ALA A 359 -10.29 26.19 -24.53
C ALA A 359 -9.69 27.51 -24.02
N LEU A 360 -8.93 27.50 -22.92
CA LEU A 360 -8.21 28.69 -22.45
C LEU A 360 -7.26 29.22 -23.55
N PRO A 361 -6.96 30.53 -23.60
CA PRO A 361 -6.22 31.14 -24.73
C PRO A 361 -4.83 30.55 -25.03
N GLN A 362 -4.19 29.94 -24.03
CA GLN A 362 -2.86 29.31 -24.15
C GLN A 362 -2.92 27.79 -24.27
N SER A 363 -4.12 27.22 -24.37
CA SER A 363 -4.29 25.79 -24.62
C SER A 363 -3.77 25.43 -26.00
N TYR A 364 -3.65 24.14 -26.27
CA TYR A 364 -3.14 23.62 -27.54
C TYR A 364 -4.10 23.91 -28.72
N MET A 365 -4.45 22.94 -29.55
CA MET A 365 -5.27 23.15 -30.76
C MET A 365 -6.70 23.70 -30.53
N TYR A 366 -7.14 23.79 -29.26
CA TYR A 366 -8.48 24.22 -28.84
C TYR A 366 -8.54 25.65 -28.28
N ALA A 367 -7.44 26.40 -28.30
CA ALA A 367 -7.41 27.77 -27.78
C ALA A 367 -8.56 28.64 -28.31
N ASN A 368 -9.36 29.20 -27.41
CA ASN A 368 -10.56 30.01 -27.68
C ASN A 368 -11.68 29.27 -28.45
N ARG A 369 -11.68 27.93 -28.46
CA ARG A 369 -12.62 27.09 -29.21
C ARG A 369 -13.43 26.17 -28.28
N ARG A 370 -14.07 26.75 -27.25
CA ARG A 370 -14.82 25.99 -26.21
C ARG A 370 -15.83 25.00 -26.79
N ASN A 371 -16.59 25.39 -27.81
CA ASN A 371 -17.61 24.51 -28.38
C ASN A 371 -17.01 23.29 -29.09
N ASP A 372 -15.87 23.46 -29.78
CA ASP A 372 -15.14 22.33 -30.37
C ASP A 372 -14.55 21.44 -29.28
N ALA A 373 -13.93 22.06 -28.27
CA ALA A 373 -13.40 21.35 -27.11
C ALA A 373 -14.48 20.54 -26.37
N LEU A 374 -15.70 21.08 -26.23
CA LEU A 374 -16.82 20.40 -25.57
C LEU A 374 -17.34 19.21 -26.38
N ARG A 375 -17.46 19.35 -27.71
CA ARG A 375 -17.83 18.25 -28.61
C ARG A 375 -16.83 17.10 -28.50
N ASP A 376 -15.55 17.42 -28.49
CA ASP A 376 -14.49 16.41 -28.39
C ASP A 376 -14.40 15.82 -26.98
N THR A 377 -14.53 16.64 -25.94
CA THR A 377 -14.52 16.17 -24.53
C THR A 377 -15.64 15.14 -24.31
N THR A 378 -16.85 15.46 -24.75
CA THR A 378 -18.02 14.58 -24.60
C THR A 378 -18.00 13.39 -25.56
N SER A 379 -17.22 13.43 -26.63
CA SER A 379 -17.04 12.27 -27.53
C SER A 379 -15.91 11.34 -27.09
N ALA A 380 -14.93 11.87 -26.35
CA ALA A 380 -13.70 11.16 -26.03
C ALA A 380 -13.65 10.62 -24.59
N PHE A 381 -14.30 11.27 -23.62
CA PHE A 381 -14.59 10.65 -22.33
C PHE A 381 -15.83 9.77 -22.45
N ASP A 382 -15.71 8.50 -22.06
CA ASP A 382 -16.83 7.57 -22.06
C ASP A 382 -17.68 7.74 -20.79
N VAL A 383 -17.00 7.97 -19.65
CA VAL A 383 -17.59 7.96 -18.30
C VAL A 383 -17.06 9.13 -17.49
N ALA A 384 -17.94 9.80 -16.76
CA ALA A 384 -17.57 10.77 -15.74
C ALA A 384 -18.07 10.27 -14.37
N VAL A 385 -17.16 10.25 -13.39
CA VAL A 385 -17.43 9.74 -12.03
C VAL A 385 -17.21 10.85 -11.02
N PHE A 386 -18.24 11.21 -10.27
CA PHE A 386 -18.17 12.16 -9.18
C PHE A 386 -17.93 11.43 -7.86
N VAL A 387 -16.88 11.82 -7.15
CA VAL A 387 -16.48 11.30 -5.85
C VAL A 387 -16.61 12.42 -4.83
N GLU A 388 -17.27 12.11 -3.72
CA GLU A 388 -17.60 13.06 -2.68
C GLU A 388 -16.99 12.64 -1.34
N ASN A 389 -16.61 13.62 -0.50
CA ASN A 389 -16.29 13.39 0.90
C ASN A 389 -17.47 13.87 1.74
N LEU A 390 -18.20 12.92 2.34
CA LEU A 390 -19.31 13.18 3.24
C LEU A 390 -18.72 13.69 4.56
N ALA A 391 -18.62 15.02 4.70
CA ALA A 391 -17.89 15.66 5.80
C ALA A 391 -18.36 15.20 7.19
N ASP A 392 -19.66 14.94 7.34
CA ASP A 392 -20.26 14.52 8.61
C ASP A 392 -19.82 13.13 9.06
N THR A 393 -19.49 12.25 8.11
CA THR A 393 -19.07 10.87 8.40
C THR A 393 -17.58 10.62 8.10
N GLY A 394 -16.91 11.57 7.45
CA GLY A 394 -15.55 11.43 6.94
C GLY A 394 -15.40 10.37 5.84
N ARG A 395 -16.50 9.83 5.32
CA ARG A 395 -16.50 8.79 4.29
C ARG A 395 -16.37 9.40 2.91
N ARG A 396 -15.66 8.70 2.04
CA ARG A 396 -15.51 9.06 0.63
C ARG A 396 -16.31 8.08 -0.20
N VAL A 397 -17.24 8.58 -1.00
CA VAL A 397 -18.20 7.76 -1.75
C VAL A 397 -18.22 8.15 -3.22
N VAL A 398 -18.52 7.20 -4.09
CA VAL A 398 -18.91 7.47 -5.47
C VAL A 398 -20.33 8.02 -5.45
N SER A 399 -20.46 9.33 -5.65
CA SER A 399 -21.75 10.04 -5.52
C SER A 399 -22.57 9.97 -6.82
N GLU A 400 -21.90 10.06 -7.97
CA GLU A 400 -22.56 10.01 -9.29
C GLU A 400 -21.67 9.30 -10.32
N ILE A 401 -22.27 8.50 -11.21
CA ILE A 401 -21.65 8.04 -12.46
C ILE A 401 -22.57 8.42 -13.61
N VAL A 402 -22.03 9.10 -14.62
CA VAL A 402 -22.74 9.42 -15.86
C VAL A 402 -21.98 8.92 -17.09
N LEU A 403 -22.72 8.56 -18.12
CA LEU A 403 -22.19 8.25 -19.44
C LEU A 403 -22.28 9.49 -20.33
N SER A 404 -21.21 9.78 -21.07
CA SER A 404 -21.23 10.91 -22.00
C SER A 404 -22.02 10.55 -23.27
N ARG A 405 -22.97 11.38 -23.69
CA ARG A 405 -23.76 11.18 -24.93
C ARG A 405 -23.37 12.15 -26.04
N GLY A 406 -22.66 13.22 -25.71
CA GLY A 406 -22.29 14.29 -26.63
C GLY A 406 -22.72 15.64 -26.09
N VAL A 407 -23.39 16.43 -26.94
CA VAL A 407 -23.74 17.81 -26.64
C VAL A 407 -25.20 18.09 -26.97
N LYS A 408 -25.78 19.06 -26.27
CA LYS A 408 -27.14 19.59 -26.53
C LYS A 408 -27.14 21.12 -26.52
N GLU A 409 -28.14 21.71 -27.13
CA GLU A 409 -28.39 23.15 -27.02
C GLU A 409 -29.02 23.46 -25.65
N GLY A 410 -28.56 24.55 -25.03
CA GLY A 410 -29.08 25.05 -23.78
C GLY A 410 -28.99 26.57 -23.68
N ILE A 411 -29.36 27.10 -22.51
CA ILE A 411 -29.30 28.53 -22.25
C ILE A 411 -27.81 28.95 -22.21
N GLY A 412 -27.42 29.88 -23.09
CA GLY A 412 -26.03 30.36 -23.18
C GLY A 412 -25.14 29.55 -24.14
N GLY A 413 -25.68 28.57 -24.88
CA GLY A 413 -24.97 27.87 -25.95
C GLY A 413 -24.96 26.35 -25.79
N LEU A 414 -23.85 25.73 -26.19
CA LEU A 414 -23.70 24.28 -26.20
C LEU A 414 -23.33 23.76 -24.80
N LEU A 415 -24.07 22.76 -24.33
CA LEU A 415 -23.89 22.11 -23.02
C LEU A 415 -23.56 20.63 -23.18
N ALA A 416 -22.94 20.04 -22.15
CA ALA A 416 -22.72 18.60 -22.11
C ALA A 416 -24.05 17.85 -22.02
N ASP A 417 -24.16 16.75 -22.76
CA ASP A 417 -25.30 15.86 -22.70
C ASP A 417 -24.89 14.50 -22.16
N THR A 418 -25.48 14.11 -21.03
CA THR A 418 -25.07 12.97 -20.23
C THR A 418 -26.26 12.08 -19.89
N ILE A 419 -25.98 10.82 -19.58
CA ILE A 419 -26.96 9.82 -19.17
C ILE A 419 -26.60 9.36 -17.76
N PRO A 420 -27.45 9.61 -16.75
CA PRO A 420 -27.21 9.12 -15.40
C PRO A 420 -27.16 7.59 -15.39
N LEU A 421 -26.16 7.02 -14.72
CA LEU A 421 -25.99 5.58 -14.60
C LEU A 421 -26.04 5.11 -13.15
N VAL A 422 -25.33 5.76 -12.24
CA VAL A 422 -25.37 5.46 -10.80
C VAL A 422 -25.55 6.76 -10.04
N GLN A 423 -26.40 6.73 -9.01
CA GLN A 423 -26.56 7.80 -8.05
C GLN A 423 -26.50 7.23 -6.64
N HIS A 424 -25.67 7.83 -5.78
CA HIS A 424 -25.67 7.57 -4.35
C HIS A 424 -26.78 8.34 -3.66
N ASP A 425 -27.39 7.71 -2.67
CA ASP A 425 -28.34 8.31 -1.76
C ASP A 425 -28.17 7.70 -0.36
N ILE A 426 -28.80 8.33 0.63
CA ILE A 426 -28.87 7.82 2.00
C ILE A 426 -30.33 7.43 2.25
N ASP A 427 -30.58 6.16 2.58
CA ASP A 427 -31.94 5.68 2.84
C ASP A 427 -32.50 6.22 4.17
N ALA A 428 -33.77 5.90 4.43
CA ALA A 428 -34.47 6.35 5.64
C ALA A 428 -33.84 5.82 6.95
N ASP A 429 -33.07 4.73 6.88
CA ASP A 429 -32.37 4.12 8.00
C ASP A 429 -30.93 4.66 8.18
N GLY A 430 -30.50 5.56 7.29
CA GLY A 430 -29.17 6.18 7.30
C GLY A 430 -28.08 5.35 6.63
N ASN A 431 -28.45 4.31 5.86
CA ASN A 431 -27.48 3.50 5.11
C ASN A 431 -27.24 4.10 3.72
N ASP A 432 -26.00 3.96 3.23
CA ASP A 432 -25.69 4.31 1.85
C ASP A 432 -26.32 3.32 0.87
N VAL A 433 -26.98 3.88 -0.15
CA VAL A 433 -27.58 3.11 -1.24
C VAL A 433 -27.08 3.67 -2.57
N TRP A 434 -26.78 2.79 -3.52
CA TRP A 434 -26.45 3.16 -4.89
C TRP A 434 -27.56 2.68 -5.83
N ILE A 435 -28.18 3.64 -6.50
CA ILE A 435 -29.26 3.39 -7.45
C ILE A 435 -28.64 3.34 -8.84
N ALA A 436 -28.41 2.13 -9.34
CA ALA A 436 -27.92 1.90 -10.70
C ALA A 436 -29.08 1.78 -11.70
N ARG A 437 -28.98 2.43 -12.86
CA ARG A 437 -29.95 2.34 -13.98
C ARG A 437 -29.66 1.21 -14.95
N ALA A 438 -28.47 0.63 -14.87
CA ALA A 438 -28.08 -0.56 -15.61
C ALA A 438 -27.20 -1.46 -14.75
N ARG A 439 -27.19 -2.75 -15.08
CA ARG A 439 -26.32 -3.75 -14.47
C ARG A 439 -25.38 -4.35 -15.50
N VAL A 440 -24.29 -4.93 -15.02
CA VAL A 440 -23.38 -5.68 -15.89
C VAL A 440 -23.95 -7.07 -16.15
N GLN A 441 -24.05 -7.44 -17.43
CA GLN A 441 -24.35 -8.81 -17.82
C GLN A 441 -23.57 -9.17 -19.09
N ASN A 442 -22.82 -10.27 -19.08
CA ASN A 442 -22.05 -10.76 -20.23
C ASN A 442 -21.07 -9.73 -20.84
N ASP A 443 -20.44 -8.90 -19.99
CA ASP A 443 -19.63 -7.74 -20.39
C ASP A 443 -20.40 -6.73 -21.26
N ASP A 444 -21.69 -6.54 -20.99
CA ASP A 444 -22.50 -5.44 -21.52
C ASP A 444 -23.21 -4.70 -20.38
N LEU A 445 -23.71 -3.52 -20.73
CA LEU A 445 -24.70 -2.82 -19.93
C LEU A 445 -26.09 -3.34 -20.31
N VAL A 446 -26.83 -3.80 -19.31
CA VAL A 446 -28.26 -4.12 -19.44
C VAL A 446 -29.04 -3.14 -18.59
N TRP A 447 -29.77 -2.25 -19.25
CA TRP A 447 -30.59 -1.23 -18.61
C TRP A 447 -31.80 -1.88 -17.94
N HIS A 448 -32.22 -1.32 -16.80
CA HIS A 448 -33.37 -1.84 -16.04
C HIS A 448 -34.71 -1.52 -16.72
N ASP A 449 -34.74 -0.52 -17.59
CA ASP A 449 -35.85 -0.29 -18.51
C ASP A 449 -35.67 -1.24 -19.71
N GLU A 450 -36.54 -2.24 -19.81
CA GLU A 450 -36.38 -3.38 -20.73
C GLU A 450 -36.43 -2.99 -22.22
N ASP A 451 -36.95 -1.79 -22.54
CA ASP A 451 -37.23 -1.36 -23.92
C ASP A 451 -36.23 -0.34 -24.50
N ALA A 452 -35.19 0.09 -23.76
CA ALA A 452 -34.26 1.11 -24.24
C ALA A 452 -32.78 0.87 -23.85
N ASP A 453 -31.92 0.56 -24.84
CA ASP A 453 -30.47 0.61 -24.67
C ASP A 453 -29.97 2.07 -24.76
N HIS A 454 -29.76 2.68 -23.60
CA HIS A 454 -29.24 4.04 -23.51
C HIS A 454 -27.71 4.13 -23.66
N THR A 455 -26.99 3.04 -23.94
CA THR A 455 -25.52 3.07 -24.02
C THR A 455 -25.05 3.99 -25.16
N PRO A 456 -24.19 4.98 -24.90
CA PRO A 456 -23.62 5.82 -25.95
C PRO A 456 -22.85 5.01 -27.00
N HIS A 457 -22.90 5.46 -28.26
CA HIS A 457 -22.35 4.70 -29.38
C HIS A 457 -20.84 4.41 -29.24
N HIS A 458 -20.05 5.37 -28.79
CA HIS A 458 -18.59 5.21 -28.61
C HIS A 458 -18.28 4.15 -27.54
N LEU A 459 -18.96 4.20 -26.39
CA LEU A 459 -18.80 3.22 -25.32
C LEU A 459 -19.28 1.82 -25.75
N ARG A 460 -20.40 1.74 -26.50
CA ARG A 460 -20.91 0.47 -27.04
C ARG A 460 -19.87 -0.24 -27.94
N ILE A 461 -19.13 0.52 -28.75
CA ILE A 461 -18.04 -0.05 -29.58
C ILE A 461 -16.94 -0.63 -28.68
N LYS A 462 -16.52 0.10 -27.65
CA LYS A 462 -15.49 -0.35 -26.70
C LYS A 462 -15.91 -1.62 -25.95
N LEU A 463 -17.15 -1.68 -25.46
CA LEU A 463 -17.72 -2.86 -24.81
C LEU A 463 -17.72 -4.08 -25.74
N ARG A 464 -18.13 -3.91 -27.00
CA ARG A 464 -18.09 -4.99 -28.02
C ARG A 464 -16.67 -5.45 -28.31
N ARG A 465 -15.70 -4.53 -28.40
CA ARG A 465 -14.27 -4.86 -28.60
C ARG A 465 -13.72 -5.65 -27.42
N ALA A 466 -14.02 -5.24 -26.18
CA ALA A 466 -13.60 -5.97 -24.98
C ALA A 466 -14.20 -7.37 -24.92
N ARG A 467 -15.51 -7.51 -25.21
CA ARG A 467 -16.17 -8.83 -25.33
C ARG A 467 -15.50 -9.70 -26.40
N LYS A 468 -15.21 -9.13 -27.58
CA LYS A 468 -14.51 -9.84 -28.66
C LYS A 468 -13.11 -10.28 -28.23
N ALA A 469 -12.33 -9.40 -27.61
CA ALA A 469 -10.98 -9.71 -27.12
C ALA A 469 -11.03 -10.85 -26.10
N ARG A 470 -11.97 -10.79 -25.14
CA ARG A 470 -12.17 -11.88 -24.17
C ARG A 470 -12.60 -13.18 -24.84
N ASN A 471 -13.51 -13.12 -25.80
CA ASN A 471 -13.96 -14.31 -26.54
C ASN A 471 -12.85 -14.89 -27.44
N ALA A 472 -11.96 -14.05 -27.97
CA ALA A 472 -10.78 -14.48 -28.72
C ALA A 472 -9.73 -15.12 -27.81
N ILE A 473 -9.53 -14.60 -26.59
CA ILE A 473 -8.75 -15.28 -25.54
C ILE A 473 -9.38 -16.64 -25.22
N LYS A 474 -10.73 -16.73 -25.23
CA LYS A 474 -11.48 -17.99 -25.05
C LYS A 474 -11.50 -18.91 -26.28
N GLY A 475 -11.12 -18.44 -27.48
CA GLY A 475 -11.39 -19.14 -28.76
C GLY A 475 -10.21 -19.34 -29.72
N THR A 476 -9.12 -18.57 -29.59
CA THR A 476 -7.97 -18.58 -30.52
C THR A 476 -6.66 -18.19 -29.84
N GLY A 477 -6.48 -18.52 -28.56
CA GLY A 477 -5.15 -18.65 -27.99
C GLY A 477 -4.70 -20.11 -28.12
N PRO A 478 -3.40 -20.43 -28.27
CA PRO A 478 -2.95 -21.68 -27.69
C PRO A 478 -3.43 -21.66 -26.22
N SER A 479 -4.17 -22.67 -25.79
CA SER A 479 -4.68 -22.75 -24.42
C SER A 479 -3.50 -22.60 -23.45
N VAL A 480 -3.38 -21.44 -22.80
CA VAL A 480 -2.48 -21.24 -21.64
C VAL A 480 -3.29 -21.21 -20.32
N ASP A 481 -4.63 -21.39 -20.36
CA ASP A 481 -5.44 -21.55 -19.15
C ASP A 481 -6.31 -22.82 -19.20
N GLY A 482 -5.65 -23.99 -19.15
CA GLY A 482 -6.30 -25.29 -19.05
C GLY A 482 -7.26 -25.41 -17.84
N SER A 483 -7.11 -24.56 -16.82
CA SER A 483 -8.02 -24.50 -15.67
C SER A 483 -9.40 -23.97 -16.04
N ALA A 484 -9.50 -22.94 -16.90
CA ALA A 484 -10.79 -22.39 -17.33
C ALA A 484 -11.60 -23.39 -18.16
N GLU A 485 -10.94 -24.18 -19.02
CA GLU A 485 -11.61 -25.20 -19.83
C GLU A 485 -12.08 -26.39 -18.96
N ALA A 486 -11.24 -26.83 -18.01
CA ALA A 486 -11.60 -27.88 -17.06
C ALA A 486 -12.79 -27.47 -16.18
N ILE A 487 -12.80 -26.23 -15.68
CA ILE A 487 -13.93 -25.67 -14.91
C ILE A 487 -15.21 -25.70 -15.73
N LYS A 488 -15.16 -25.22 -16.99
CA LYS A 488 -16.33 -25.20 -17.87
C LYS A 488 -16.90 -26.62 -18.10
N ARG A 489 -16.04 -27.62 -18.30
CA ARG A 489 -16.47 -29.03 -18.44
C ARG A 489 -17.08 -29.54 -17.14
N ALA A 490 -16.46 -29.25 -16.00
CA ALA A 490 -16.93 -29.69 -14.68
C ALA A 490 -18.28 -29.09 -14.30
N GLU A 491 -18.51 -27.80 -14.59
CA GLU A 491 -19.82 -27.15 -14.36
C GLU A 491 -20.95 -27.78 -15.18
N GLY A 492 -20.67 -28.28 -16.39
CA GLY A 492 -21.62 -29.08 -17.17
C GLY A 492 -22.01 -30.39 -16.47
N PHE A 493 -21.06 -31.05 -15.81
CA PHE A 493 -21.34 -32.25 -15.01
C PHE A 493 -22.08 -31.93 -13.70
N LEU A 494 -21.78 -30.80 -13.06
CA LEU A 494 -22.51 -30.34 -11.87
C LEU A 494 -23.98 -30.03 -12.19
N ALA A 495 -24.26 -29.43 -13.35
CA ALA A 495 -25.62 -29.15 -13.80
C ALA A 495 -26.47 -30.42 -13.98
N THR A 496 -25.83 -31.58 -14.19
CA THR A 496 -26.47 -32.90 -14.29
C THR A 496 -26.30 -33.73 -13.01
N SER A 497 -25.95 -33.08 -11.89
CA SER A 497 -25.72 -33.69 -10.57
C SER A 497 -24.66 -34.80 -10.55
N ASN A 498 -23.71 -34.79 -11.49
CA ASN A 498 -22.65 -35.78 -11.59
C ASN A 498 -21.34 -35.27 -10.97
N GLY A 499 -21.28 -35.27 -9.64
CA GLY A 499 -20.12 -34.77 -8.88
C GLY A 499 -18.81 -35.52 -9.16
N LEU A 500 -18.86 -36.83 -9.40
CA LEU A 500 -17.65 -37.64 -9.69
C LEU A 500 -17.01 -37.25 -11.02
N ARG A 501 -17.80 -37.10 -12.09
CA ARG A 501 -17.27 -36.65 -13.39
C ARG A 501 -16.79 -35.20 -13.35
N ALA A 502 -17.42 -34.35 -12.53
CA ALA A 502 -16.94 -33.00 -12.30
C ALA A 502 -15.54 -33.00 -11.66
N LEU A 503 -15.29 -33.83 -10.64
CA LEU A 503 -13.97 -33.98 -10.03
C LEU A 503 -12.94 -34.53 -11.02
N GLU A 504 -13.29 -35.57 -11.77
CA GLU A 504 -12.42 -36.18 -12.79
C GLU A 504 -11.97 -35.16 -13.85
N ALA A 505 -12.90 -34.32 -14.32
CA ALA A 505 -12.60 -33.26 -15.29
C ALA A 505 -11.66 -32.17 -14.76
N LEU A 506 -11.59 -31.99 -13.43
CA LEU A 506 -10.79 -30.97 -12.77
C LEU A 506 -9.39 -31.45 -12.35
N ARG A 507 -9.17 -32.77 -12.20
CA ARG A 507 -7.89 -33.34 -11.75
C ARG A 507 -6.70 -32.88 -12.58
N GLY A 508 -6.82 -32.93 -13.91
CA GLY A 508 -5.75 -32.53 -14.82
C GLY A 508 -5.36 -31.07 -14.63
N ALA A 509 -6.35 -30.17 -14.62
CA ALA A 509 -6.13 -28.76 -14.38
C ALA A 509 -5.53 -28.48 -13.00
N TRP A 510 -6.00 -29.15 -11.94
CA TRP A 510 -5.45 -28.99 -10.58
C TRP A 510 -3.99 -29.42 -10.50
N ASN A 511 -3.60 -30.48 -11.23
CA ASN A 511 -2.22 -30.97 -11.25
C ASN A 511 -1.29 -30.10 -12.09
N GLU A 512 -1.79 -29.50 -13.16
CA GLU A 512 -1.05 -28.51 -13.97
C GLU A 512 -0.86 -27.20 -13.20
N ARG A 513 -1.91 -26.72 -12.55
CA ARG A 513 -1.92 -25.46 -11.81
C ARG A 513 -2.89 -25.54 -10.62
N ARG A 514 -2.40 -25.27 -9.42
CA ARG A 514 -3.19 -25.25 -8.16
C ARG A 514 -4.10 -24.00 -8.10
N ASP A 515 -5.02 -23.87 -9.06
CA ASP A 515 -5.94 -22.74 -9.22
C ASP A 515 -7.10 -22.82 -8.21
N GLU A 516 -7.33 -21.74 -7.46
CA GLU A 516 -8.38 -21.67 -6.45
C GLU A 516 -9.80 -21.79 -7.05
N ARG A 517 -10.00 -21.35 -8.29
CA ARG A 517 -11.28 -21.49 -9.00
C ARG A 517 -11.61 -22.96 -9.24
N VAL A 518 -10.61 -23.77 -9.58
CA VAL A 518 -10.74 -25.23 -9.75
C VAL A 518 -11.13 -25.87 -8.42
N LEU A 519 -10.47 -25.47 -7.33
CA LEU A 519 -10.76 -25.96 -5.99
C LEU A 519 -12.19 -25.63 -5.52
N GLN A 520 -12.68 -24.41 -5.80
CA GLN A 520 -14.06 -24.01 -5.44
C GLN A 520 -15.11 -24.84 -6.18
N VAL A 521 -14.88 -25.13 -7.47
CA VAL A 521 -15.78 -26.00 -8.26
C VAL A 521 -15.72 -27.43 -7.75
N ALA A 522 -14.52 -27.92 -7.41
CA ALA A 522 -14.35 -29.24 -6.80
C ALA A 522 -15.03 -29.35 -5.44
N HIS A 523 -14.99 -28.31 -4.60
CA HIS A 523 -15.69 -28.29 -3.30
C HIS A 523 -17.21 -28.40 -3.46
N ARG A 524 -17.78 -27.69 -4.45
CA ARG A 524 -19.20 -27.84 -4.83
C ARG A 524 -19.51 -29.27 -5.31
N ALA A 525 -18.60 -29.87 -6.09
CA ALA A 525 -18.74 -31.27 -6.52
C ALA A 525 -18.72 -32.24 -5.33
N MET A 526 -17.84 -32.02 -4.34
CA MET A 526 -17.77 -32.80 -3.11
C MET A 526 -19.07 -32.72 -2.30
N ALA A 527 -19.68 -31.54 -2.19
CA ALA A 527 -20.94 -31.36 -1.46
C ALA A 527 -22.10 -32.19 -2.04
N LEU A 528 -22.14 -32.39 -3.37
CA LEU A 528 -23.12 -33.27 -4.01
C LEU A 528 -22.89 -34.76 -3.69
N LEU A 529 -21.63 -35.15 -3.45
CA LEU A 529 -21.27 -36.53 -3.15
C LEU A 529 -21.46 -36.90 -1.67
N SER A 530 -21.48 -35.92 -0.77
CA SER A 530 -21.66 -36.12 0.69
C SER A 530 -23.02 -36.73 1.08
N GLY A 531 -24.03 -36.69 0.19
CA GLY A 531 -25.33 -37.35 0.41
C GLY A 531 -25.42 -38.79 -0.09
N SER A 532 -24.48 -39.22 -0.93
CA SER A 532 -24.40 -40.55 -1.52
C SER A 532 -23.29 -41.33 -0.84
N ASN A 533 -23.62 -42.22 0.10
CA ASN A 533 -22.77 -43.09 0.93
C ASN A 533 -21.59 -43.79 0.17
N SER A 534 -20.59 -43.03 -0.27
CA SER A 534 -19.41 -43.52 -0.98
C SER A 534 -18.25 -43.64 0.00
N ALA A 535 -17.72 -44.85 0.17
CA ALA A 535 -16.57 -45.13 1.03
C ALA A 535 -15.36 -44.22 0.72
N ALA A 536 -15.19 -43.82 -0.55
CA ALA A 536 -14.12 -42.92 -0.98
C ALA A 536 -14.25 -41.49 -0.42
N VAL A 537 -15.47 -40.95 -0.31
CA VAL A 537 -15.70 -39.61 0.25
C VAL A 537 -15.39 -39.60 1.74
N ALA A 538 -15.77 -40.66 2.46
CA ALA A 538 -15.42 -40.83 3.86
C ALA A 538 -13.90 -40.88 4.06
N GLU A 539 -13.19 -41.65 3.23
CA GLU A 539 -11.73 -41.74 3.24
C GLU A 539 -11.05 -40.38 2.99
N TRP A 540 -11.47 -39.65 1.95
CA TRP A 540 -10.94 -38.31 1.66
C TRP A 540 -11.21 -37.32 2.79
N THR A 541 -12.39 -37.41 3.42
CA THR A 541 -12.76 -36.55 4.55
C THR A 541 -11.87 -36.83 5.75
N THR A 542 -11.71 -38.09 6.14
CA THR A 542 -10.81 -38.49 7.25
C THR A 542 -9.38 -38.05 6.97
N ARG A 543 -8.91 -38.24 5.72
CA ARG A 543 -7.56 -37.85 5.33
C ARG A 543 -7.37 -36.34 5.35
N ASN A 544 -8.32 -35.56 4.85
CA ASN A 544 -8.28 -34.10 4.91
C ASN A 544 -8.24 -33.61 6.37
N GLN A 545 -9.13 -34.13 7.23
CA GLN A 545 -9.18 -33.73 8.65
C GLN A 545 -7.85 -33.99 9.35
N PHE A 546 -7.26 -35.17 9.13
CA PHE A 546 -5.94 -35.52 9.66
C PHE A 546 -4.84 -34.56 9.18
N LEU A 547 -4.79 -34.26 7.88
CA LEU A 547 -3.78 -33.36 7.31
C LEU A 547 -3.97 -31.91 7.79
N THR A 548 -5.20 -31.42 7.85
CA THR A 548 -5.52 -30.08 8.35
C THR A 548 -5.14 -29.93 9.82
N GLN A 549 -5.48 -30.90 10.67
CA GLN A 549 -5.07 -30.91 12.08
C GLN A 549 -3.54 -30.95 12.22
N LYS A 550 -2.86 -31.77 11.43
CA LYS A 550 -1.40 -31.86 11.43
C LYS A 550 -0.73 -30.55 10.97
N ILE A 551 -1.29 -29.87 9.98
CA ILE A 551 -0.82 -28.54 9.53
C ILE A 551 -1.02 -27.51 10.64
N SER A 552 -2.21 -27.41 11.23
CA SER A 552 -2.47 -26.47 12.33
C SER A 552 -1.57 -26.73 13.52
N SER A 553 -1.37 -28.00 13.88
CA SER A 553 -0.42 -28.38 14.93
C SER A 553 1.02 -27.97 14.57
N ALA A 554 1.46 -28.20 13.34
CA ALA A 554 2.79 -27.83 12.90
C ALA A 554 3.00 -26.31 12.92
N ILE A 555 2.01 -25.53 12.48
CA ILE A 555 2.05 -24.05 12.52
C ILE A 555 2.11 -23.54 13.96
N ASN A 556 1.26 -24.07 14.85
CA ASN A 556 1.21 -23.67 16.25
C ASN A 556 2.51 -23.93 17.02
N HIS A 557 3.30 -24.91 16.57
CA HIS A 557 4.59 -25.27 17.16
C HIS A 557 5.78 -24.81 16.31
N SER A 558 5.55 -23.90 15.34
CA SER A 558 6.59 -23.38 14.43
C SER A 558 7.41 -24.48 13.72
N ARG A 559 6.82 -25.64 13.42
CA ARG A 559 7.42 -26.74 12.65
C ARG A 559 7.11 -26.58 11.16
N TRP A 560 7.70 -25.56 10.53
CA TRP A 560 7.35 -25.12 9.17
C TRP A 560 7.69 -26.12 8.09
N ASN A 561 8.75 -26.91 8.26
CA ASN A 561 9.09 -27.98 7.32
C ASN A 561 8.02 -29.08 7.30
N VAL A 562 7.51 -29.45 8.49
CA VAL A 562 6.40 -30.39 8.63
C VAL A 562 5.12 -29.79 8.06
N ALA A 563 4.84 -28.50 8.32
CA ALA A 563 3.69 -27.79 7.77
C ALA A 563 3.75 -27.76 6.23
N ALA A 564 4.89 -27.44 5.63
CA ALA A 564 5.09 -27.40 4.18
C ALA A 564 4.91 -28.78 3.54
N ALA A 565 5.52 -29.82 4.10
CA ALA A 565 5.38 -31.18 3.60
C ALA A 565 3.93 -31.68 3.71
N THR A 566 3.26 -31.37 4.82
CA THR A 566 1.87 -31.77 5.06
C THR A 566 0.90 -30.97 4.18
N LEU A 567 1.16 -29.67 3.95
CA LEU A 567 0.41 -28.84 3.00
C LEU A 567 0.55 -29.38 1.56
N LYS A 568 1.77 -29.74 1.16
CA LYS A 568 1.99 -30.39 -0.15
C LYS A 568 1.17 -31.68 -0.27
N ALA A 569 1.17 -32.52 0.78
CA ALA A 569 0.37 -33.75 0.81
C ALA A 569 -1.15 -33.48 0.77
N ALA A 570 -1.62 -32.39 1.41
CA ALA A 570 -3.03 -31.99 1.38
C ALA A 570 -3.47 -31.49 0.00
N LEU A 571 -2.58 -30.79 -0.71
CA LEU A 571 -2.84 -30.25 -2.05
C LEU A 571 -2.57 -31.26 -3.17
N ASP A 572 -1.97 -32.40 -2.88
CA ASP A 572 -1.56 -33.39 -3.88
C ASP A 572 -2.76 -33.96 -4.64
N GLN A 573 -3.82 -34.29 -3.91
CA GLN A 573 -5.08 -34.80 -4.45
C GLN A 573 -6.18 -33.75 -4.34
N LEU A 574 -6.84 -33.46 -5.46
CA LEU A 574 -7.90 -32.46 -5.54
C LEU A 574 -9.04 -32.78 -4.58
N GLU A 575 -9.43 -34.06 -4.50
CA GLU A 575 -10.53 -34.53 -3.69
C GLU A 575 -10.28 -34.25 -2.21
N ILE A 576 -9.09 -34.59 -1.73
CA ILE A 576 -8.68 -34.32 -0.36
C ILE A 576 -8.67 -32.81 -0.11
N ALA A 577 -8.07 -32.01 -1.00
CA ALA A 577 -8.00 -30.56 -0.83
C ALA A 577 -9.39 -29.89 -0.82
N ALA A 578 -10.33 -30.45 -1.58
CA ALA A 578 -11.66 -29.87 -1.82
C ALA A 578 -12.71 -30.25 -0.77
N VAL A 579 -12.50 -31.25 0.10
CA VAL A 579 -13.55 -31.65 1.07
C VAL A 579 -13.83 -30.55 2.09
N ILE A 580 -12.80 -30.15 2.83
CA ILE A 580 -12.87 -29.11 3.85
C ILE A 580 -11.75 -28.13 3.54
N ILE A 581 -12.15 -26.90 3.24
CA ILE A 581 -11.23 -25.80 2.96
C ILE A 581 -11.05 -25.03 4.28
N PRO A 582 -9.80 -24.82 4.74
CA PRO A 582 -9.56 -24.05 5.97
C PRO A 582 -10.05 -22.61 5.83
N ALA A 583 -10.35 -21.96 6.96
CA ALA A 583 -10.74 -20.54 6.97
C ALA A 583 -9.65 -19.67 6.32
N GLY A 584 -10.02 -18.86 5.33
CA GLY A 584 -9.08 -18.09 4.51
C GLY A 584 -8.40 -18.86 3.36
N GLY A 585 -8.72 -20.15 3.18
CA GLY A 585 -8.27 -20.97 2.06
C GLY A 585 -6.85 -21.52 2.19
N TRP A 586 -6.54 -22.54 1.37
CA TRP A 586 -5.20 -23.13 1.31
C TRP A 586 -4.12 -22.14 0.87
N ALA A 587 -4.48 -21.12 0.08
CA ALA A 587 -3.56 -20.06 -0.33
C ALA A 587 -3.08 -19.23 0.86
N SER A 588 -3.93 -18.98 1.86
CA SER A 588 -3.54 -18.28 3.10
C SER A 588 -2.55 -19.09 3.91
N VAL A 589 -2.83 -20.39 4.10
CA VAL A 589 -1.92 -21.34 4.76
C VAL A 589 -0.57 -21.40 4.03
N GLY A 590 -0.61 -21.45 2.69
CA GLY A 590 0.61 -21.42 1.87
C GLY A 590 1.44 -20.16 2.04
N ARG A 591 0.80 -18.98 2.07
CA ARG A 591 1.49 -17.70 2.33
C ARG A 591 2.15 -17.67 3.72
N GLN A 592 1.47 -18.17 4.75
CA GLN A 592 2.05 -18.24 6.10
C GLN A 592 3.30 -19.13 6.13
N VAL A 593 3.23 -20.31 5.51
CA VAL A 593 4.36 -21.25 5.43
C VAL A 593 5.52 -20.64 4.63
N GLU A 594 5.24 -20.00 3.49
CA GLU A 594 6.29 -19.40 2.65
C GLU A 594 6.95 -18.19 3.33
N MET A 595 6.17 -17.35 4.01
CA MET A 595 6.69 -16.25 4.82
C MET A 595 7.64 -16.77 5.89
N ALA A 596 7.26 -17.82 6.62
CA ALA A 596 8.12 -18.41 7.65
C ALA A 596 9.42 -19.01 7.07
N LYS A 597 9.35 -19.64 5.89
CA LYS A 597 10.55 -20.13 5.18
C LYS A 597 11.50 -19.00 4.76
N GLN A 598 10.96 -17.89 4.28
CA GLN A 598 11.76 -16.72 3.91
C GLN A 598 12.44 -16.11 5.13
N VAL A 599 11.73 -16.03 6.26
CA VAL A 599 12.28 -15.61 7.56
C VAL A 599 13.39 -16.57 8.01
N ALA A 600 13.19 -17.89 7.88
CA ALA A 600 14.20 -18.89 8.22
C ALA A 600 15.47 -18.76 7.38
N LYS A 601 15.36 -18.55 6.06
CA LYS A 601 16.51 -18.34 5.17
C LYS A 601 17.31 -17.08 5.52
N THR A 602 16.60 -16.00 5.87
CA THR A 602 17.23 -14.77 6.36
C THR A 602 17.96 -15.03 7.68
N ALA A 603 17.32 -15.74 8.61
CA ALA A 603 17.92 -16.13 9.88
C ALA A 603 19.17 -17.03 9.73
N GLU A 604 19.18 -17.96 8.78
CA GLU A 604 20.37 -18.77 8.45
C GLU A 604 21.54 -17.91 7.98
N THR A 605 21.26 -16.97 7.08
CA THR A 605 22.27 -16.01 6.58
C THR A 605 22.82 -15.18 7.74
N VAL A 606 21.94 -14.63 8.56
CA VAL A 606 22.28 -13.85 9.75
C VAL A 606 23.11 -14.67 10.74
N LEU A 607 22.75 -15.93 11.00
CA LEU A 607 23.48 -16.80 11.91
C LEU A 607 24.89 -17.09 11.39
N SER A 608 25.04 -17.34 10.09
CA SER A 608 26.35 -17.54 9.46
C SER A 608 27.22 -16.28 9.58
N GLU A 609 26.69 -15.12 9.19
CA GLU A 609 27.39 -13.84 9.29
C GLU A 609 27.76 -13.52 10.74
N ALA A 610 26.83 -13.73 11.68
CA ALA A 610 27.09 -13.50 13.10
C ALA A 610 28.22 -14.39 13.63
N ARG A 611 28.27 -15.66 13.24
CA ARG A 611 29.37 -16.57 13.62
C ARG A 611 30.72 -16.11 13.05
N ASP A 612 30.76 -15.69 11.79
CA ASP A 612 31.98 -15.17 11.16
C ASP A 612 32.47 -13.88 11.84
N LEU A 613 31.53 -13.01 12.22
CA LEU A 613 31.81 -11.78 12.95
C LEU A 613 32.31 -12.05 14.37
N ILE A 614 31.72 -13.00 15.10
CA ILE A 614 32.21 -13.43 16.43
C ILE A 614 33.64 -13.98 16.31
N ASN A 615 33.89 -14.85 15.34
CA ASN A 615 35.23 -15.41 15.09
C ASN A 615 36.27 -14.32 14.75
N SER A 616 35.82 -13.25 14.09
CA SER A 616 36.65 -12.09 13.74
C SER A 616 36.72 -11.03 14.87
N ARG A 617 36.27 -11.35 16.09
CA ARG A 617 36.20 -10.44 17.25
C ARG A 617 35.33 -9.19 17.05
N GLN A 618 34.34 -9.26 16.16
CA GLN A 618 33.37 -8.20 15.87
C GLN A 618 32.01 -8.50 16.52
N SER A 619 32.00 -8.89 17.79
CA SER A 619 30.82 -9.35 18.52
C SER A 619 29.67 -8.33 18.61
N ARG A 620 29.96 -7.02 18.51
CA ARG A 620 28.90 -5.99 18.43
C ARG A 620 28.16 -5.99 17.09
N ALA A 621 28.89 -6.21 15.99
CA ALA A 621 28.30 -6.35 14.67
C ALA A 621 27.50 -7.67 14.56
N ALA A 622 27.99 -8.74 15.19
CA ALA A 622 27.26 -10.00 15.29
C ALA A 622 25.90 -9.83 16.01
N LEU A 623 25.86 -9.09 17.13
CA LEU A 623 24.60 -8.79 17.82
C LEU A 623 23.64 -7.98 16.95
N GLN A 624 24.13 -6.99 16.20
CA GLN A 624 23.29 -6.21 15.28
C GLN A 624 22.66 -7.08 14.19
N ARG A 625 23.41 -8.04 13.64
CA ARG A 625 22.87 -9.00 12.67
C ARG A 625 21.78 -9.85 13.31
N ILE A 626 21.99 -10.36 14.52
CA ILE A 626 21.01 -11.17 15.26
C ILE A 626 19.76 -10.35 15.64
N ASP A 627 19.92 -9.09 16.06
CA ASP A 627 18.82 -8.20 16.45
C ASP A 627 17.89 -7.86 15.28
N ALA A 628 18.42 -7.81 14.05
CA ALA A 628 17.63 -7.56 12.84
C ALA A 628 16.50 -8.58 12.64
N VAL A 629 16.67 -9.81 13.13
CA VAL A 629 15.65 -10.89 13.04
C VAL A 629 14.95 -11.17 14.38
N ALA A 630 15.23 -10.41 15.43
CA ALA A 630 14.71 -10.66 16.79
C ALA A 630 13.18 -10.66 16.87
N HIS A 631 12.53 -9.71 16.19
CA HIS A 631 11.07 -9.59 16.13
C HIS A 631 10.40 -10.75 15.38
N GLN A 632 11.18 -11.51 14.59
CA GLN A 632 10.71 -12.65 13.79
C GLN A 632 11.09 -13.99 14.43
N MET A 633 11.77 -14.00 15.59
CA MET A 633 12.25 -15.25 16.21
C MET A 633 11.14 -16.27 16.48
N ASN A 634 9.94 -15.82 16.85
CA ASN A 634 8.81 -16.71 17.13
C ASN A 634 8.32 -17.47 15.87
N LEU A 635 8.68 -16.98 14.67
CA LEU A 635 8.39 -17.61 13.39
C LEU A 635 9.48 -18.60 12.95
N LEU A 636 10.56 -18.79 13.71
CA LEU A 636 11.63 -19.73 13.39
C LEU A 636 11.38 -21.09 14.02
N GLU A 637 11.92 -22.16 13.43
CA GLU A 637 11.94 -23.47 14.10
C GLU A 637 12.85 -23.41 15.34
N LEU A 638 12.50 -24.18 16.38
CA LEU A 638 13.21 -24.19 17.67
C LEU A 638 14.74 -24.34 17.55
N PRO A 639 15.30 -25.20 16.68
CA PRO A 639 16.75 -25.31 16.52
C PRO A 639 17.41 -24.01 16.05
N MET A 640 16.75 -23.24 15.18
CA MET A 640 17.25 -21.96 14.68
C MET A 640 17.15 -20.87 15.74
N GLN A 641 16.05 -20.84 16.50
CA GLN A 641 15.92 -19.95 17.66
C GLN A 641 17.03 -20.19 18.68
N TYR A 642 17.31 -21.47 18.99
CA TYR A 642 18.39 -21.88 19.87
C TYR A 642 19.75 -21.42 19.33
N ALA A 643 20.07 -21.70 18.07
CA ALA A 643 21.35 -21.36 17.47
C ALA A 643 21.63 -19.84 17.41
N LEU A 644 20.61 -19.03 17.09
CA LEU A 644 20.71 -17.57 17.14
C LEU A 644 20.90 -17.06 18.57
N MET A 645 20.18 -17.65 19.54
CA MET A 645 20.32 -17.28 20.95
C MET A 645 21.70 -17.69 21.51
N GLU A 646 22.23 -18.83 21.09
CA GLU A 646 23.58 -19.28 21.44
C GLU A 646 24.64 -18.33 20.89
N ALA A 647 24.55 -17.95 19.62
CA ALA A 647 25.43 -16.95 19.01
C ALA A 647 25.32 -15.58 19.73
N ARG A 648 24.11 -15.20 20.15
CA ARG A 648 23.87 -13.97 20.93
C ARG A 648 24.58 -14.02 22.28
N VAL A 649 24.44 -15.12 23.02
CA VAL A 649 25.12 -15.32 24.32
C VAL A 649 26.63 -15.29 24.16
N LEU A 650 27.18 -15.94 23.12
CA LEU A 650 28.61 -15.91 22.83
C LEU A 650 29.10 -14.47 22.58
N ALA A 651 28.41 -13.71 21.74
CA ALA A 651 28.76 -12.32 21.46
C ALA A 651 28.64 -11.43 22.71
N LEU A 652 27.59 -11.60 23.53
CA LEU A 652 27.41 -10.86 24.78
C LEU A 652 28.50 -11.18 25.82
N ARG A 653 28.93 -12.45 25.94
CA ARG A 653 30.04 -12.84 26.83
C ARG A 653 31.33 -12.12 26.47
N GLU A 654 31.66 -12.05 25.18
CA GLU A 654 32.86 -11.33 24.73
C GLU A 654 32.77 -9.83 25.04
N LEU A 655 31.61 -9.21 24.82
CA LEU A 655 31.42 -7.77 25.08
C LEU A 655 31.42 -7.43 26.57
N VAL A 656 30.83 -8.28 27.44
CA VAL A 656 30.89 -8.10 28.90
C VAL A 656 32.33 -8.21 29.40
N ALA A 657 33.12 -9.16 28.87
CA ALA A 657 34.51 -9.35 29.27
C ALA A 657 35.41 -8.14 28.99
N ILE A 658 35.10 -7.33 27.97
CA ILE A 658 35.82 -6.10 27.63
C ILE A 658 35.16 -4.83 28.18
N GLY A 659 34.04 -4.95 28.91
CA GLY A 659 33.32 -3.83 29.52
C GLY A 659 32.35 -3.08 28.59
N ASP A 660 32.08 -3.59 27.39
CA ASP A 660 31.26 -2.95 26.35
C ASP A 660 29.77 -3.37 26.39
N ALA A 661 29.40 -4.31 27.26
CA ALA A 661 28.01 -4.71 27.51
C ALA A 661 27.74 -4.92 29.01
N ASN A 662 26.49 -4.78 29.42
CA ASN A 662 26.10 -4.98 30.82
C ASN A 662 25.93 -6.49 31.16
N ALA A 663 26.27 -6.86 32.39
CA ALA A 663 26.12 -8.25 32.86
C ALA A 663 24.65 -8.71 32.85
N PHE A 664 23.70 -7.79 33.04
CA PHE A 664 22.27 -8.07 33.04
C PHE A 664 21.74 -8.57 31.67
N SER A 665 22.20 -8.02 30.55
CA SER A 665 21.77 -8.52 29.22
C SER A 665 22.30 -9.91 28.94
N LEU A 666 23.49 -10.22 29.46
CA LEU A 666 24.07 -11.55 29.38
C LEU A 666 23.26 -12.56 30.21
N GLU A 667 22.97 -12.26 31.48
CA GLU A 667 22.14 -13.11 32.35
C GLU A 667 20.76 -13.39 31.74
N SER A 668 20.11 -12.36 31.19
CA SER A 668 18.81 -12.48 30.51
C SER A 668 18.88 -13.38 29.26
N ALA A 669 19.92 -13.22 28.44
CA ALA A 669 20.12 -14.05 27.26
C ALA A 669 20.45 -15.52 27.63
N GLU A 670 21.24 -15.74 28.69
CA GLU A 670 21.56 -17.08 29.20
C GLU A 670 20.33 -17.80 29.76
N ALA A 671 19.48 -17.10 30.52
CA ALA A 671 18.21 -17.65 30.99
C ALA A 671 17.30 -18.06 29.83
N ARG A 672 17.23 -17.23 28.77
CA ARG A 672 16.44 -17.54 27.57
C ARG A 672 17.01 -18.72 26.78
N LEU A 673 18.34 -18.82 26.67
CA LEU A 673 19.02 -19.95 26.04
C LEU A 673 18.75 -21.26 26.80
N GLN A 674 18.80 -21.23 28.13
CA GLN A 674 18.45 -22.39 28.97
C GLN A 674 16.99 -22.81 28.79
N GLY A 675 16.06 -21.85 28.72
CA GLY A 675 14.65 -22.13 28.42
C GLY A 675 14.47 -22.81 27.07
N LEU A 676 15.13 -22.31 26.02
CA LEU A 676 15.10 -22.93 24.69
C LEU A 676 15.72 -24.33 24.68
N LYS A 677 16.82 -24.53 25.41
CA LYS A 677 17.47 -25.84 25.54
C LYS A 677 16.53 -26.89 26.14
N ALA A 678 15.84 -26.55 27.23
CA ALA A 678 14.89 -27.45 27.87
C ALA A 678 13.73 -27.85 26.93
N ILE A 679 13.29 -26.92 26.08
CA ILE A 679 12.25 -27.19 25.08
C ILE A 679 12.78 -28.10 23.97
N VAL A 680 13.98 -27.82 23.43
CA VAL A 680 14.62 -28.64 22.38
C VAL A 680 14.89 -30.07 22.88
N ASP A 681 15.37 -30.22 24.12
CA ASP A 681 15.64 -31.53 24.73
C ASP A 681 14.35 -32.33 24.97
N ALA A 682 13.25 -31.66 25.32
CA ALA A 682 11.93 -32.29 25.45
C ALA A 682 11.33 -32.72 24.09
N ASP A 683 11.56 -31.93 23.04
CA ASP A 683 11.08 -32.21 21.67
C ASP A 683 11.80 -33.43 21.07
N ALA A 684 13.11 -33.55 21.30
CA ALA A 684 13.93 -34.69 20.89
C ALA A 684 13.49 -36.02 21.55
N GLN A 685 12.97 -35.96 22.78
CA GLN A 685 12.43 -37.14 23.48
C GLN A 685 11.04 -37.57 22.97
N HIS A 686 10.24 -36.63 22.42
CA HIS A 686 8.92 -36.93 21.87
C HIS A 686 9.00 -37.53 20.46
N ASP A 687 9.89 -37.04 19.59
CA ASP A 687 10.05 -37.57 18.23
C ASP A 687 10.82 -38.91 18.20
N GLY A 688 11.57 -39.26 19.26
CA GLY A 688 12.23 -40.56 19.41
C GLY A 688 11.32 -41.71 19.89
N GLY A 689 10.08 -41.41 20.31
CA GLY A 689 9.10 -42.40 20.78
C GLY A 689 8.08 -42.86 19.73
N ALA A 690 8.18 -42.36 18.50
CA ALA A 690 7.28 -42.65 17.39
C ALA A 690 8.02 -43.14 16.13
N ALA A 691 9.11 -43.89 16.32
CA ALA A 691 9.75 -44.71 15.29
C ALA A 691 9.22 -46.14 15.32
#